data_AF-I1CRY4-F1
#
_entry.id   AF-I1CRY4-F1
#
_cell.length_a   1.000
_cell.length_b   1.000
_cell.length_c   1.000
_cell.angle_alpha   90.00
_cell.angle_beta   90.00
_cell.angle_gamma   90.00
#
_symmetry.space_group_name_H-M   'P 1'
#
loop_
_entity.id
_entity.type
_entity.pdbx_description
1 polymer ?
#
loop_
_entity_poly.entity_id
_entity_poly.type
_entity_poly.pdbx_seq_one_letter_code
_entity_poly.pdbx_strand_id
1 'polypeptide(L)'
;MSAHTSTTDASLLTSKDYYFDSYAHFGIHEEMLKDEVRTLSYRDSMYNNKHLFKDKIVLDVGCGTGILSMFAAKAGAKHVYGIDMSNIIHQARVIVKDNNLDDKVTLIQGKMEEVVLPVDKVDIIISEWMGYFLLYESMLDTVLVARDKYLAPGGLIFPDKATMYVAAIEDGDYKEEKIHYWDNVYGFDYSSIKNLAIKEPLVDVVEGRSVMSTACPFKEIDIATVTKADLTFKAPFKITATRPHAKYTHWKQTVFYTPETLALKQGESIEGEISCAPNESNPRDLDITIDFQLDGQYGSVKEFSQLHASVLQFLVNHGYMETVEAFKREARSLLDSEQDSIDADQLAQHLSQLQIQRPSELLDGDNIYFSDLTADFTDIHYSNILAVALEPQTRLLATSSIDKTVKLSNQLNKSLTPRTYRHHQAPVLSIDFHPHYPQLMLTTSMDGSSVLVDTSFEPDFGQDLETSGIHQVFRDHQKYVVRGLFSPGNGQFLVTASYDRTVCIYQTMTTESENGLPRYGLMKQLGPFVGNVEAISFTSKDLLIVGVRDDNYLHYVELPSLQSRRVNMNATGDDWVSFSPVHLSVSADDQYVLCTTDHSSGRMILFATGESRQVQNYYIHATDNQFVTKRHVWHPSGLYFYASGGDDHSINVVEVKTGRIVDRLEGHKAMIRSLVLDQEVGLISTGYDHTVKIWSYKQTLSR
;
A
#
# COMPACT_ATOMS: atom_id res chain seq x y z
N MET A 1 47.93 41.24 -4.34
CA MET A 1 47.54 39.90 -4.84
C MET A 1 46.62 39.29 -3.81
N SER A 2 45.35 39.17 -4.15
CA SER A 2 44.26 38.72 -3.28
C SER A 2 44.36 37.23 -2.98
N ALA A 3 44.42 36.87 -1.70
CA ALA A 3 44.16 35.52 -1.25
C ALA A 3 42.64 35.32 -1.15
N HIS A 4 42.12 34.36 -1.90
CA HIS A 4 40.70 34.01 -1.95
C HIS A 4 40.20 33.53 -0.59
N THR A 5 39.34 34.32 0.04
CA THR A 5 38.39 33.88 1.06
C THR A 5 37.24 33.15 0.37
N SER A 6 37.14 31.83 0.55
CA SER A 6 35.96 31.07 0.16
C SER A 6 34.87 31.29 1.21
N THR A 7 34.01 32.28 0.97
CA THR A 7 32.70 32.35 1.60
C THR A 7 31.86 31.19 1.08
N THR A 8 31.70 30.13 1.87
CA THR A 8 30.68 29.11 1.61
C THR A 8 29.32 29.75 1.83
N ASP A 9 28.65 29.99 0.71
CA ASP A 9 27.30 30.48 0.60
C ASP A 9 26.35 29.45 1.26
N ALA A 10 25.43 29.90 2.12
CA ALA A 10 24.48 29.03 2.83
C ALA A 10 23.44 28.35 1.89
N SER A 11 23.62 28.48 0.57
CA SER A 11 22.76 28.01 -0.50
C SER A 11 23.15 26.63 -1.06
N LEU A 12 24.15 25.95 -0.49
CA LEU A 12 24.72 24.69 -1.03
C LEU A 12 24.93 23.60 0.03
N LEU A 13 23.97 23.37 0.94
CA LEU A 13 23.89 22.09 1.65
C LEU A 13 23.28 21.05 0.71
N THR A 14 24.02 19.98 0.42
CA THR A 14 23.56 18.90 -0.47
C THR A 14 23.06 17.70 0.34
N SER A 15 22.26 16.82 -0.26
CA SER A 15 21.80 15.57 0.37
C SER A 15 22.95 14.70 0.92
N LYS A 16 24.16 14.84 0.37
CA LYS A 16 25.36 14.12 0.81
C LYS A 16 25.87 14.61 2.17
N ASP A 17 25.74 15.91 2.46
CA ASP A 17 26.15 16.49 3.74
C ASP A 17 25.16 16.09 4.86
N TYR A 18 23.87 16.00 4.53
CA TYR A 18 22.82 15.49 5.43
C TYR A 18 22.97 14.00 5.79
N TYR A 19 23.58 13.18 4.92
CA TYR A 19 23.82 11.76 5.21
C TYR A 19 24.82 11.55 6.36
N PHE A 20 25.74 12.50 6.58
CA PHE A 20 26.76 12.43 7.64
C PHE A 20 26.44 13.31 8.86
N ASP A 21 25.44 14.20 8.76
CA ASP A 21 24.94 15.09 9.82
C ASP A 21 23.40 15.12 9.81
N SER A 22 22.78 13.97 10.13
CA SER A 22 21.32 13.79 10.09
C SER A 22 20.59 14.84 10.93
N TYR A 23 21.15 15.18 12.10
CA TYR A 23 20.60 16.19 13.01
C TYR A 23 20.71 17.63 12.50
N ALA A 24 21.36 17.91 11.37
CA ALA A 24 21.30 19.25 10.76
C ALA A 24 19.93 19.53 10.12
N HIS A 25 19.11 18.51 9.87
CA HIS A 25 17.81 18.65 9.23
C HIS A 25 16.73 19.10 10.21
N PHE A 26 16.00 20.18 9.90
CA PHE A 26 14.98 20.74 10.80
C PHE A 26 13.83 19.76 11.13
N GLY A 27 13.53 18.82 10.23
CA GLY A 27 12.43 17.85 10.41
C GLY A 27 12.57 16.97 11.67
N ILE A 28 13.79 16.52 12.00
CA ILE A 28 14.02 15.74 13.23
C ILE A 28 13.77 16.61 14.47
N HIS A 29 14.22 17.87 14.45
CA HIS A 29 13.99 18.81 15.54
C HIS A 29 12.51 19.20 15.67
N GLU A 30 11.78 19.29 14.56
CA GLU A 30 10.34 19.54 14.57
C GLU A 30 9.57 18.39 15.24
N GLU A 31 9.88 17.14 14.91
CA GLU A 31 9.29 15.96 15.57
C GLU A 31 9.59 15.96 17.08
N MET A 32 10.85 16.17 17.43
CA MET A 32 11.31 16.26 18.81
C MET A 32 10.63 17.38 19.61
N LEU A 33 10.44 18.55 19.02
CA LEU A 33 9.81 19.71 19.69
C LEU A 33 8.29 19.56 19.80
N LYS A 34 7.64 18.88 18.85
CA LYS A 34 6.19 18.59 18.88
C LYS A 34 5.83 17.45 19.83
N ASP A 35 6.80 16.62 20.24
CA ASP A 35 6.60 15.73 21.38
C ASP A 35 6.48 16.55 22.67
N GLU A 36 5.23 16.89 22.99
CA GLU A 36 4.89 17.66 24.17
C GLU A 36 5.25 16.88 25.44
N VAL A 37 5.05 15.56 25.50
CA VAL A 37 5.31 14.87 26.76
C VAL A 37 6.81 14.82 27.04
N ARG A 38 7.66 14.56 26.04
CA ARG A 38 9.12 14.70 26.16
C ARG A 38 9.48 16.11 26.62
N THR A 39 9.12 17.11 25.81
CA THR A 39 9.59 18.49 25.98
C THR A 39 9.05 19.13 27.27
N LEU A 40 7.78 18.90 27.60
CA LEU A 40 7.15 19.39 28.83
C LEU A 40 7.68 18.66 30.07
N SER A 41 8.02 17.37 30.00
CA SER A 41 8.62 16.67 31.14
C SER A 41 9.97 17.27 31.53
N TYR A 42 10.84 17.57 30.56
CA TYR A 42 12.08 18.31 30.82
C TYR A 42 11.79 19.70 31.39
N ARG A 43 10.92 20.48 30.74
CA ARG A 43 10.54 21.83 31.21
C ARG A 43 10.05 21.79 32.65
N ASP A 44 9.11 20.91 32.96
CA ASP A 44 8.44 20.83 34.25
C ASP A 44 9.39 20.29 35.33
N SER A 45 10.29 19.35 34.99
CA SER A 45 11.36 18.91 35.90
C SER A 45 12.24 20.07 36.35
N MET A 46 12.57 21.02 35.45
CA MET A 46 13.36 22.20 35.76
C MET A 46 12.52 23.30 36.45
N TYR A 47 11.31 23.57 35.95
CA TYR A 47 10.47 24.68 36.41
C TYR A 47 9.81 24.41 37.77
N ASN A 48 9.51 23.15 38.08
CA ASN A 48 9.03 22.76 39.41
C ASN A 48 10.19 22.69 40.42
N ASN A 49 11.43 22.60 39.94
CA ASN A 49 12.63 22.54 40.77
C ASN A 49 13.60 23.71 40.54
N LYS A 50 13.10 24.92 40.24
CA LYS A 50 13.94 26.12 39.99
C LYS A 50 14.96 26.41 41.09
N HIS A 51 14.65 26.02 42.32
CA HIS A 51 15.56 26.15 43.46
C HIS A 51 16.87 25.34 43.29
N LEU A 52 16.85 24.25 42.51
CA LEU A 52 18.04 23.46 42.16
C LEU A 52 18.87 24.13 41.07
N PHE A 53 18.23 24.86 40.14
CA PHE A 53 18.88 25.50 39.00
C PHE A 53 19.38 26.91 39.31
N LYS A 54 18.83 27.58 40.32
CA LYS A 54 19.18 28.96 40.66
C LYS A 54 20.68 29.10 40.92
N ASP A 55 21.29 30.05 40.21
CA ASP A 55 22.72 30.40 40.33
C ASP A 55 23.69 29.24 40.00
N LYS A 56 23.21 28.18 39.32
CA LYS A 56 24.00 27.02 38.91
C LYS A 56 24.56 27.10 37.49
N ILE A 57 25.67 26.41 37.26
CA ILE A 57 26.22 26.19 35.92
C ILE A 57 25.68 24.87 35.37
N VAL A 58 25.00 24.93 34.22
CA VAL A 58 24.33 23.80 33.60
C VAL A 58 25.04 23.41 32.30
N LEU A 59 25.19 22.11 32.07
CA LEU A 59 25.67 21.55 30.81
C LEU A 59 24.52 20.84 30.10
N ASP A 60 24.22 21.23 28.87
CA ASP A 60 23.25 20.61 27.98
C ASP A 60 24.01 19.79 26.92
N VAL A 61 24.00 18.46 27.07
CA VAL A 61 24.74 17.53 26.21
C VAL A 61 23.84 17.09 25.06
N GLY A 62 24.20 17.46 23.83
CA GLY A 62 23.37 17.32 22.63
C GLY A 62 22.24 18.32 22.61
N CYS A 63 22.57 19.61 22.68
CA CYS A 63 21.58 20.65 22.91
C CYS A 63 20.60 20.86 21.72
N GLY A 64 20.92 20.36 20.52
CA GLY A 64 20.12 20.52 19.31
C GLY A 64 19.79 21.98 19.03
N THR A 65 18.49 22.29 18.99
CA THR A 65 17.97 23.67 18.83
C THR A 65 18.18 24.59 20.03
N GLY A 66 18.69 24.07 21.16
CA GLY A 66 18.93 24.81 22.40
C GLY A 66 17.70 24.93 23.31
N ILE A 67 16.63 24.18 23.05
CA ILE A 67 15.38 24.29 23.81
C ILE A 67 15.56 23.99 25.31
N LEU A 68 16.29 22.91 25.65
CA LEU A 68 16.53 22.54 27.05
C LEU A 68 17.45 23.55 27.74
N SER A 69 18.47 24.03 27.03
CA SER A 69 19.32 25.14 27.48
C SER A 69 18.50 26.39 27.83
N MET A 70 17.52 26.77 27.00
CA MET A 70 16.65 27.91 27.28
C MET A 70 15.71 27.67 28.47
N PHE A 71 15.23 26.45 28.68
CA PHE A 71 14.47 26.11 29.90
C PHE A 71 15.34 26.22 31.15
N ALA A 72 16.56 25.70 31.14
CA ALA A 72 17.49 25.83 32.27
C ALA A 72 17.81 27.30 32.60
N ALA A 73 18.05 28.13 31.57
CA ALA A 73 18.27 29.57 31.74
C ALA A 73 17.04 30.27 32.36
N LYS A 74 15.83 29.95 31.89
CA LYS A 74 14.56 30.47 32.46
C LYS A 74 14.24 29.90 33.84
N ALA A 75 14.78 28.73 34.20
CA ALA A 75 14.68 28.15 35.54
C ALA A 75 15.57 28.87 36.57
N GLY A 76 16.51 29.70 36.11
CA GLY A 76 17.36 30.53 36.97
C GLY A 76 18.83 30.15 36.96
N ALA A 77 19.28 29.30 36.02
CA ALA A 77 20.69 28.98 35.84
C ALA A 77 21.53 30.25 35.72
N LYS A 78 22.70 30.24 36.35
CA LYS A 78 23.70 31.31 36.22
C LYS A 78 24.24 31.37 34.80
N HIS A 79 24.55 30.20 34.25
CA HIS A 79 25.01 30.04 32.87
C HIS A 79 24.69 28.63 32.38
N VAL A 80 24.44 28.50 31.09
CA VAL A 80 24.20 27.21 30.43
C VAL A 80 25.18 27.05 29.27
N TYR A 81 25.90 25.92 29.24
CA TYR A 81 26.73 25.52 28.11
C TYR A 81 26.01 24.42 27.34
N GLY A 82 25.58 24.72 26.12
CA GLY A 82 24.99 23.72 25.22
C GLY A 82 26.04 23.20 24.24
N ILE A 83 26.20 21.89 24.15
CA ILE A 83 27.16 21.23 23.28
C ILE A 83 26.40 20.43 22.24
N ASP A 84 26.72 20.62 20.97
CA ASP A 84 26.20 19.78 19.89
C ASP A 84 27.23 19.72 18.76
N MET A 85 27.43 18.54 18.16
CA MET A 85 28.35 18.42 17.03
C MET A 85 27.71 18.87 15.71
N SER A 86 26.38 18.82 15.62
CA SER A 86 25.62 19.07 14.42
C SER A 86 25.58 20.55 14.03
N ASN A 87 25.43 20.81 12.73
CA ASN A 87 25.29 22.16 12.19
C ASN A 87 24.00 22.88 12.63
N ILE A 88 23.02 22.18 13.23
CA ILE A 88 21.84 22.82 13.83
C ILE A 88 22.22 23.89 14.87
N ILE A 89 23.41 23.77 15.48
CA ILE A 89 23.90 24.70 16.48
C ILE A 89 24.02 26.14 15.95
N HIS A 90 24.23 26.33 14.64
CA HIS A 90 24.21 27.65 14.02
C HIS A 90 22.83 28.30 14.16
N GLN A 91 21.76 27.54 13.90
CA GLN A 91 20.39 27.99 14.07
C GLN A 91 20.03 28.15 15.55
N ALA A 92 20.50 27.25 16.42
CA ALA A 92 20.30 27.35 17.86
C ALA A 92 20.85 28.66 18.44
N ARG A 93 22.01 29.13 17.96
CA ARG A 93 22.57 30.43 18.36
C ARG A 93 21.66 31.60 17.98
N VAL A 94 21.05 31.55 16.80
CA VAL A 94 20.06 32.55 16.35
C VAL A 94 18.83 32.51 17.25
N ILE A 95 18.28 31.32 17.51
CA ILE A 95 17.10 31.12 18.36
C ILE A 95 17.33 31.66 19.78
N VAL A 96 18.46 31.33 20.40
CA VAL A 96 18.82 31.80 21.74
C VAL A 96 18.90 33.32 21.79
N LYS A 97 19.51 33.95 20.78
CA LYS A 97 19.62 35.40 20.67
C LYS A 97 18.26 36.07 20.46
N ASP A 98 17.43 35.53 19.57
CA ASP A 98 16.08 36.05 19.30
C ASP A 98 15.17 35.99 20.55
N ASN A 99 15.48 35.08 21.48
CA ASN A 99 14.81 34.96 22.78
C ASN A 99 15.50 35.75 23.91
N ASN A 100 16.53 36.56 23.61
CA ASN A 100 17.29 37.38 24.55
C ASN A 100 17.91 36.56 25.70
N LEU A 101 18.50 35.40 25.37
CA LEU A 101 19.16 34.51 26.32
C LEU A 101 20.65 34.29 25.98
N ASP A 102 21.19 35.01 25.01
CA ASP A 102 22.57 34.90 24.54
C ASP A 102 23.62 35.39 25.55
N ASP A 103 23.22 36.13 26.58
CA ASP A 103 24.04 36.48 27.73
C ASP A 103 24.22 35.31 28.73
N LYS A 104 23.29 34.36 28.74
CA LYS A 104 23.25 33.23 29.70
C LYS A 104 23.51 31.87 29.08
N VAL A 105 23.33 31.72 27.77
CA VAL A 105 23.46 30.45 27.06
C VAL A 105 24.59 30.54 26.06
N THR A 106 25.61 29.70 26.21
CA THR A 106 26.73 29.60 25.28
C THR A 106 26.72 28.25 24.57
N LEU A 107 26.63 28.28 23.23
CA LEU A 107 26.53 27.08 22.41
C LEU A 107 27.86 26.77 21.70
N ILE A 108 28.45 25.62 22.00
CA ILE A 108 29.75 25.17 21.50
C ILE A 108 29.54 24.01 20.53
N GLN A 109 30.07 24.17 19.31
CA GLN A 109 29.98 23.13 18.30
C GLN A 109 31.10 22.11 18.48
N GLY A 110 30.77 20.84 18.64
CA GLY A 110 31.75 19.77 18.73
C GLY A 110 31.24 18.55 19.51
N LYS A 111 32.03 17.48 19.50
CA LYS A 111 31.78 16.27 20.28
C LYS A 111 32.15 16.50 21.74
N MET A 112 31.32 16.03 22.68
CA MET A 112 31.51 16.26 24.12
C MET A 112 32.85 15.70 24.63
N GLU A 113 33.32 14.61 24.03
CA GLU A 113 34.59 13.95 24.32
C GLU A 113 35.79 14.85 24.01
N GLU A 114 35.68 15.65 22.95
CA GLU A 114 36.75 16.50 22.40
C GLU A 114 36.69 17.94 22.92
N VAL A 115 35.49 18.43 23.24
CA VAL A 115 35.28 19.80 23.69
C VAL A 115 35.86 20.03 25.09
N VAL A 116 36.56 21.16 25.22
CA VAL A 116 37.01 21.73 26.50
C VAL A 116 36.05 22.83 26.91
N LEU A 117 35.34 22.64 28.02
CA LEU A 117 34.45 23.66 28.56
C LEU A 117 35.26 24.83 29.13
N PRO A 118 34.74 26.07 29.10
CA PRO A 118 35.40 27.23 29.72
C PRO A 118 35.31 27.23 31.25
N VAL A 119 34.90 26.12 31.86
CA VAL A 119 34.74 25.90 33.30
C VAL A 119 35.27 24.51 33.65
N ASP A 120 35.85 24.37 34.84
CA ASP A 120 36.39 23.08 35.29
C ASP A 120 35.30 22.06 35.60
N LYS A 121 34.18 22.53 36.18
CA LYS A 121 33.06 21.71 36.62
C LYS A 121 31.72 22.41 36.40
N VAL A 122 30.67 21.60 36.26
CA VAL A 122 29.27 22.01 36.17
C VAL A 122 28.47 21.41 37.33
N ASP A 123 27.41 22.09 37.74
CA ASP A 123 26.55 21.65 38.85
C ASP A 123 25.49 20.66 38.39
N ILE A 124 24.99 20.83 37.15
CA ILE A 124 23.88 20.06 36.59
C ILE A 124 24.21 19.68 35.15
N ILE A 125 23.96 18.41 34.80
CA ILE A 125 23.89 17.95 33.41
C ILE A 125 22.42 17.75 33.06
N ILE A 126 22.00 18.31 31.94
CA ILE A 126 20.74 18.00 31.29
C ILE A 126 21.07 17.38 29.94
N SER A 127 20.36 16.34 29.55
CA SER A 127 20.57 15.74 28.23
C SER A 127 19.37 14.90 27.86
N GLU A 128 18.92 15.07 26.62
CA GLU A 128 18.02 14.13 25.98
C GLU A 128 18.85 13.13 25.20
N TRP A 129 19.19 12.03 25.87
CA TRP A 129 20.13 11.00 25.36
C TRP A 129 19.42 9.71 24.93
N MET A 130 18.11 9.62 25.14
CA MET A 130 17.38 8.36 25.05
C MET A 130 17.07 8.04 23.58
N GLY A 131 17.76 7.04 23.05
CA GLY A 131 17.46 6.50 21.72
C GLY A 131 16.30 5.51 21.75
N TYR A 132 15.99 4.94 20.58
CA TYR A 132 15.08 3.79 20.51
C TYR A 132 15.62 2.61 21.33
N PHE A 133 14.72 1.79 21.86
CA PHE A 133 15.08 0.76 22.85
C PHE A 133 15.96 1.32 24.00
N LEU A 134 15.79 2.60 24.34
CA LEU A 134 16.56 3.41 25.30
C LEU A 134 18.05 3.64 24.96
N LEU A 135 18.76 2.62 24.46
CA LEU A 135 20.21 2.61 24.32
C LEU A 135 20.72 2.72 22.87
N TYR A 136 19.84 2.68 21.87
CA TYR A 136 20.24 2.83 20.46
C TYR A 136 20.87 4.22 20.21
N GLU A 137 21.77 4.30 19.23
CA GLU A 137 22.64 5.46 18.93
C GLU A 137 23.67 5.82 20.02
N SER A 138 23.63 5.15 21.19
CA SER A 138 24.67 5.19 22.23
C SER A 138 25.00 6.57 22.81
N MET A 139 24.05 7.52 22.80
CA MET A 139 24.30 8.86 23.34
C MET A 139 24.50 8.88 24.86
N LEU A 140 23.99 7.87 25.58
CA LEU A 140 24.25 7.72 27.02
C LEU A 140 25.74 7.71 27.34
N ASP A 141 26.58 7.06 26.52
CA ASP A 141 28.03 7.05 26.69
C ASP A 141 28.61 8.48 26.75
N THR A 142 28.09 9.38 25.91
CA THR A 142 28.49 10.78 25.84
C THR A 142 28.12 11.52 27.14
N VAL A 143 26.94 11.22 27.68
CA VAL A 143 26.49 11.74 28.98
C VAL A 143 27.36 11.22 30.11
N LEU A 144 27.77 9.94 30.08
CA LEU A 144 28.68 9.37 31.07
C LEU A 144 30.06 10.05 31.01
N VAL A 145 30.59 10.35 29.81
CA VAL A 145 31.82 11.13 29.65
C VAL A 145 31.66 12.53 30.23
N ALA A 146 30.55 13.21 29.95
CA ALA A 146 30.28 14.53 30.51
C ALA A 146 30.18 14.49 32.05
N ARG A 147 29.51 13.47 32.60
CA ARG A 147 29.40 13.22 34.04
C ARG A 147 30.77 13.06 34.67
N ASP A 148 31.57 12.13 34.16
CA ASP A 148 32.84 11.75 34.75
C ASP A 148 33.87 12.90 34.64
N LYS A 149 33.85 13.63 33.53
CA LYS A 149 34.78 14.74 33.26
C LYS A 149 34.35 16.03 33.96
N TYR A 150 33.10 16.44 33.84
CA TYR A 150 32.66 17.80 34.16
C TYR A 150 31.66 17.90 35.31
N LEU A 151 30.94 16.85 35.72
CA LEU A 151 30.02 16.99 36.85
C LEU A 151 30.79 17.15 38.17
N ALA A 152 30.39 18.13 38.97
CA ALA A 152 30.91 18.33 40.32
C ALA A 152 30.44 17.19 41.26
N PRO A 153 31.20 16.84 42.31
CA PRO A 153 30.72 15.90 43.33
C PRO A 153 29.37 16.35 43.93
N GLY A 154 28.37 15.47 43.90
CA GLY A 154 27.00 15.80 44.33
C GLY A 154 26.20 16.63 43.32
N GLY A 155 26.71 16.80 42.09
CA GLY A 155 25.96 17.39 40.99
C GLY A 155 24.80 16.51 40.54
N LEU A 156 23.86 17.12 39.81
CA LEU A 156 22.60 16.48 39.40
C LEU A 156 22.60 16.14 37.91
N ILE A 157 21.86 15.12 37.53
CA ILE A 157 21.65 14.71 36.13
C ILE A 157 20.15 14.70 35.86
N PHE A 158 19.72 15.23 34.72
CA PHE A 158 18.32 15.23 34.31
C PHE A 158 18.19 14.60 32.91
N PRO A 159 17.50 13.45 32.79
CA PRO A 159 17.04 12.56 33.87
C PRO A 159 18.22 11.86 34.57
N ASP A 160 18.01 11.32 35.77
CA ASP A 160 18.99 10.56 36.56
C ASP A 160 18.74 9.04 36.58
N LYS A 161 17.53 8.60 36.19
CA LYS A 161 17.14 7.19 36.15
C LYS A 161 16.36 6.84 34.90
N ALA A 162 16.54 5.61 34.43
CA ALA A 162 15.74 5.01 33.37
C ALA A 162 15.46 3.53 33.67
N THR A 163 14.28 3.04 33.27
CA THR A 163 13.90 1.63 33.46
C THR A 163 13.31 1.08 32.17
N MET A 164 13.80 -0.08 31.74
CA MET A 164 13.32 -0.80 30.56
C MET A 164 12.32 -1.87 30.99
N TYR A 165 11.22 -1.96 30.25
CA TYR A 165 10.13 -2.93 30.48
C TYR A 165 9.90 -3.77 29.23
N VAL A 166 9.45 -5.02 29.43
CA VAL A 166 8.97 -5.90 28.36
C VAL A 166 7.53 -6.33 28.63
N ALA A 167 6.73 -6.43 27.56
CA ALA A 167 5.37 -6.97 27.59
C ALA A 167 5.08 -7.64 26.24
N ALA A 168 4.24 -8.68 26.25
CA ALA A 168 3.69 -9.29 25.05
C ALA A 168 2.50 -8.49 24.53
N ILE A 169 2.44 -8.36 23.20
CA ILE A 169 1.40 -7.64 22.47
C ILE A 169 0.73 -8.56 21.45
N GLU A 170 -0.51 -8.24 21.08
CA GLU A 170 -1.17 -8.78 19.90
C GLU A 170 -1.05 -7.73 18.79
N ASP A 171 -0.47 -8.13 17.66
CA ASP A 171 -0.13 -7.23 16.56
C ASP A 171 -0.17 -7.98 15.22
N GLY A 172 -1.12 -8.91 15.07
CA GLY A 172 -1.19 -9.80 13.91
C GLY A 172 -1.31 -9.06 12.59
N ASP A 173 -2.17 -8.04 12.55
CA ASP A 173 -2.43 -7.25 11.34
C ASP A 173 -1.18 -6.47 10.87
N TYR A 174 -0.43 -5.87 11.81
CA TYR A 174 0.77 -5.10 11.47
C TYR A 174 1.97 -5.99 11.13
N LYS A 175 2.08 -7.16 11.78
CA LYS A 175 3.04 -8.20 11.39
C LYS A 175 2.77 -8.70 9.97
N GLU A 176 1.51 -8.84 9.59
CA GLU A 176 1.12 -9.22 8.23
C GLU A 176 1.59 -8.17 7.21
N GLU A 177 1.35 -6.89 7.49
CA GLU A 177 1.73 -5.79 6.61
C GLU A 177 3.25 -5.58 6.48
N LYS A 178 4.02 -5.74 7.56
CA LYS A 178 5.45 -5.38 7.58
C LYS A 178 6.41 -6.56 7.40
N ILE A 179 6.03 -7.73 7.89
CA ILE A 179 6.86 -8.94 7.84
C ILE A 179 6.36 -9.87 6.74
N HIS A 180 5.07 -10.15 6.69
CA HIS A 180 4.51 -11.07 5.70
C HIS A 180 4.31 -10.45 4.32
N TYR A 181 4.32 -9.12 4.19
CA TYR A 181 4.41 -8.45 2.88
C TYR A 181 5.59 -8.95 2.03
N TRP A 182 6.74 -9.19 2.67
CA TRP A 182 7.93 -9.70 2.00
C TRP A 182 7.77 -11.14 1.50
N ASP A 183 6.81 -11.92 2.02
CA ASP A 183 6.47 -13.23 1.45
C ASP A 183 6.02 -13.11 -0.01
N ASN A 184 5.52 -11.93 -0.41
CA ASN A 184 5.00 -11.69 -1.74
C ASN A 184 5.01 -10.20 -2.10
N VAL A 185 6.19 -9.70 -2.50
CA VAL A 185 6.33 -8.34 -3.05
C VAL A 185 5.97 -8.40 -4.53
N TYR A 186 4.70 -8.10 -4.81
CA TYR A 186 4.19 -7.99 -6.17
C TYR A 186 4.37 -9.26 -7.02
N GLY A 187 4.23 -10.43 -6.40
CA GLY A 187 4.41 -11.74 -7.03
C GLY A 187 5.83 -12.28 -6.93
N PHE A 188 6.79 -11.50 -6.44
CA PHE A 188 8.16 -11.94 -6.19
C PHE A 188 8.32 -12.32 -4.72
N ASP A 189 8.88 -13.51 -4.49
CA ASP A 189 9.25 -13.96 -3.16
C ASP A 189 10.47 -13.15 -2.68
N TYR A 190 10.21 -12.20 -1.79
CA TYR A 190 11.22 -11.41 -1.09
C TYR A 190 11.39 -11.95 0.34
N SER A 191 11.04 -13.21 0.61
CA SER A 191 11.19 -13.81 1.94
C SER A 191 12.65 -13.83 2.42
N SER A 192 13.62 -13.72 1.50
CA SER A 192 15.01 -13.40 1.84
C SER A 192 15.13 -12.09 2.62
N ILE A 193 14.37 -11.05 2.24
CA ILE A 193 14.20 -9.81 2.99
C ILE A 193 13.32 -10.04 4.22
N LYS A 194 12.25 -10.85 4.18
CA LYS A 194 11.48 -11.20 5.39
C LYS A 194 12.37 -11.73 6.52
N ASN A 195 13.31 -12.62 6.17
CA ASN A 195 14.25 -13.22 7.11
C ASN A 195 15.23 -12.19 7.71
N LEU A 196 15.41 -11.04 7.06
CA LEU A 196 16.13 -9.89 7.57
C LEU A 196 15.18 -8.98 8.38
N ALA A 197 14.04 -8.60 7.80
CA ALA A 197 13.03 -7.72 8.39
C ALA A 197 12.47 -8.24 9.72
N ILE A 198 12.29 -9.56 9.89
CA ILE A 198 11.82 -10.13 11.17
C ILE A 198 12.87 -10.04 12.29
N LYS A 199 14.15 -9.89 11.92
CA LYS A 199 15.26 -9.70 12.86
C LYS A 199 15.51 -8.23 13.16
N GLU A 200 15.01 -7.32 12.33
CA GLU A 200 15.08 -5.88 12.54
C GLU A 200 13.94 -5.43 13.47
N PRO A 201 14.26 -4.84 14.64
CA PRO A 201 13.22 -4.34 15.53
C PRO A 201 12.47 -3.16 14.91
N LEU A 202 11.13 -3.18 14.96
CA LEU A 202 10.32 -2.05 14.51
C LEU A 202 10.15 -1.02 15.62
N VAL A 203 10.16 0.27 15.26
CA VAL A 203 9.89 1.36 16.19
C VAL A 203 8.56 2.00 15.84
N ASP A 204 7.51 1.67 16.59
CA ASP A 204 6.15 2.17 16.32
C ASP A 204 5.27 2.32 17.57
N VAL A 205 4.17 3.05 17.47
CA VAL A 205 3.22 3.21 18.57
C VAL A 205 2.35 1.97 18.69
N VAL A 206 2.46 1.27 19.82
CA VAL A 206 1.59 0.15 20.21
C VAL A 206 0.41 0.69 21.00
N GLU A 207 -0.80 0.37 20.55
CA GLU A 207 -2.01 0.74 21.27
C GLU A 207 -2.13 -0.03 22.59
N GLY A 208 -2.52 0.65 23.68
CA GLY A 208 -2.61 0.03 25.00
C GLY A 208 -3.54 -1.20 25.09
N ARG A 209 -4.52 -1.32 24.16
CA ARG A 209 -5.40 -2.50 24.05
C ARG A 209 -4.70 -3.73 23.49
N SER A 210 -3.62 -3.54 22.73
CA SER A 210 -2.81 -4.60 22.13
C SER A 210 -1.88 -5.25 23.16
N VAL A 211 -1.64 -4.64 24.32
CA VAL A 211 -0.83 -5.25 25.38
C VAL A 211 -1.62 -6.35 26.08
N MET A 212 -1.17 -7.60 25.90
CA MET A 212 -1.90 -8.80 26.34
C MET A 212 -1.37 -9.42 27.64
N SER A 213 -0.35 -8.81 28.26
CA SER A 213 0.33 -9.36 29.43
C SER A 213 0.65 -8.31 30.50
N THR A 214 1.15 -8.75 31.65
CA THR A 214 1.81 -7.88 32.63
C THR A 214 3.11 -7.33 32.04
N ALA A 215 3.44 -6.07 32.32
CA ALA A 215 4.76 -5.54 32.04
C ALA A 215 5.79 -6.03 33.08
N CYS A 216 6.99 -6.41 32.62
CA CYS A 216 8.10 -6.83 33.46
C CYS A 216 9.27 -5.85 33.32
N PRO A 217 9.70 -5.14 34.39
CA PRO A 217 10.96 -4.40 34.36
C PRO A 217 12.12 -5.39 34.30
N PHE A 218 13.02 -5.23 33.32
CA PHE A 218 14.17 -6.12 33.15
C PHE A 218 15.52 -5.42 33.31
N LYS A 219 15.58 -4.08 33.19
CA LYS A 219 16.80 -3.31 33.42
C LYS A 219 16.50 -1.94 34.02
N GLU A 220 17.15 -1.63 35.14
CA GLU A 220 17.18 -0.28 35.71
C GLU A 220 18.58 0.31 35.50
N ILE A 221 18.62 1.59 35.14
CA ILE A 221 19.83 2.35 34.86
C ILE A 221 19.81 3.58 35.76
N ASP A 222 20.71 3.62 36.72
CA ASP A 222 20.99 4.80 37.54
C ASP A 222 22.17 5.55 36.92
N ILE A 223 21.89 6.68 36.28
CA ILE A 223 22.85 7.42 35.45
C ILE A 223 23.95 8.05 36.31
N ALA A 224 23.73 8.25 37.61
CA ALA A 224 24.75 8.76 38.51
C ALA A 224 25.87 7.74 38.77
N THR A 225 25.60 6.43 38.61
CA THR A 225 26.52 5.37 39.01
C THR A 225 26.86 4.36 37.91
N VAL A 226 26.02 4.22 36.89
CA VAL A 226 26.20 3.24 35.81
C VAL A 226 27.51 3.47 35.05
N THR A 227 28.18 2.38 34.68
CA THR A 227 29.35 2.41 33.80
C THR A 227 28.98 1.90 32.42
N LYS A 228 29.82 2.22 31.41
CA LYS A 228 29.64 1.71 30.05
C LYS A 228 29.58 0.17 29.99
N ALA A 229 30.33 -0.52 30.86
CA ALA A 229 30.31 -1.98 30.93
C ALA A 229 28.96 -2.54 31.38
N ASP A 230 28.24 -1.82 32.25
CA ASP A 230 26.93 -2.24 32.78
C ASP A 230 25.81 -2.14 31.73
N LEU A 231 26.07 -1.46 30.60
CA LEU A 231 25.15 -1.34 29.46
C LEU A 231 25.19 -2.58 28.54
N THR A 232 26.18 -3.46 28.74
CA THR A 232 26.19 -4.81 28.17
C THR A 232 25.69 -5.79 29.22
N PHE A 233 24.52 -6.41 29.01
CA PHE A 233 23.88 -7.21 30.04
C PHE A 233 23.05 -8.37 29.50
N LYS A 234 22.75 -9.31 30.41
CA LYS A 234 21.70 -10.31 30.28
C LYS A 234 20.74 -10.19 31.47
N ALA A 235 19.44 -10.20 31.21
CA ALA A 235 18.43 -10.00 32.24
C ALA A 235 17.25 -10.96 32.03
N PRO A 236 16.81 -11.67 33.09
CA PRO A 236 15.64 -12.53 33.01
C PRO A 236 14.36 -11.70 32.96
N PHE A 237 13.32 -12.23 32.32
CA PHE A 237 11.98 -11.67 32.36
C PHE A 237 10.92 -12.75 32.57
N LYS A 238 9.79 -12.33 33.13
CA LYS A 238 8.57 -13.14 33.21
C LYS A 238 7.35 -12.25 33.02
N ILE A 239 6.52 -12.59 32.05
CA ILE A 239 5.27 -11.89 31.75
C ILE A 239 4.12 -12.88 31.76
N THR A 240 2.96 -12.46 32.25
CA THR A 240 1.76 -13.30 32.36
C THR A 240 0.62 -12.70 31.57
N ALA A 241 -0.12 -13.51 30.80
CA ALA A 241 -1.25 -13.06 29.98
C ALA A 241 -2.46 -12.64 30.84
N THR A 242 -3.08 -11.47 30.58
CA THR A 242 -3.98 -10.82 31.56
C THR A 242 -5.44 -10.59 31.19
N ARG A 243 -5.84 -10.37 29.92
CA ARG A 243 -7.15 -9.81 29.47
C ARG A 243 -8.11 -9.20 30.54
N PRO A 244 -8.49 -7.91 30.43
CA PRO A 244 -7.72 -6.77 29.93
C PRO A 244 -7.73 -5.57 30.89
N HIS A 245 -6.63 -4.81 30.92
CA HIS A 245 -6.56 -3.34 30.87
C HIS A 245 -5.09 -2.90 31.08
N ALA A 246 -4.53 -2.13 30.16
CA ALA A 246 -3.35 -1.30 30.43
C ALA A 246 -3.48 0.05 29.70
N LYS A 247 -2.99 1.11 30.36
CA LYS A 247 -3.13 2.51 29.94
C LYS A 247 -2.03 2.93 28.95
N TYR A 248 -2.39 3.87 28.08
CA TYR A 248 -1.56 4.56 27.09
C TYR A 248 -0.32 5.25 27.68
N THR A 249 0.79 5.22 26.94
CA THR A 249 1.95 6.12 27.10
C THR A 249 2.47 6.57 25.72
N HIS A 250 3.27 7.64 25.68
CA HIS A 250 3.56 8.44 24.49
C HIS A 250 4.90 8.13 23.80
N TRP A 251 5.75 7.30 24.39
CA TRP A 251 6.85 6.72 23.60
C TRP A 251 6.25 5.72 22.61
N LYS A 252 6.78 5.68 21.39
CA LYS A 252 6.69 4.47 20.57
C LYS A 252 7.27 3.28 21.36
N GLN A 253 7.11 2.08 20.88
CA GLN A 253 7.69 0.87 21.44
C GLN A 253 8.63 0.26 20.39
N THR A 254 9.67 -0.41 20.87
CA THR A 254 10.48 -1.28 20.01
C THR A 254 9.83 -2.66 20.00
N VAL A 255 9.27 -3.05 18.86
CA VAL A 255 8.56 -4.31 18.65
C VAL A 255 9.54 -5.36 18.11
N PHE A 256 9.64 -6.47 18.83
CA PHE A 256 10.37 -7.66 18.40
C PHE A 256 9.35 -8.72 17.99
N TYR A 257 9.27 -9.03 16.70
CA TYR A 257 8.38 -10.07 16.22
C TYR A 257 8.97 -11.45 16.50
N THR A 258 8.16 -12.34 17.06
CA THR A 258 8.47 -13.77 17.10
C THR A 258 8.29 -14.37 15.70
N PRO A 259 9.07 -15.38 15.29
CA PRO A 259 8.88 -16.06 14.01
C PRO A 259 7.47 -16.61 13.85
N GLU A 260 6.96 -17.31 14.87
CA GLU A 260 5.59 -17.79 14.93
C GLU A 260 4.72 -16.97 15.88
N THR A 261 3.42 -16.89 15.60
CA THR A 261 2.45 -16.25 16.49
C THR A 261 2.17 -17.16 17.69
N LEU A 262 2.40 -16.65 18.90
CA LEU A 262 2.23 -17.41 20.13
C LEU A 262 0.76 -17.42 20.59
N ALA A 263 0.18 -18.61 20.74
CA ALA A 263 -1.17 -18.77 21.29
C ALA A 263 -1.11 -18.89 22.82
N LEU A 264 -1.76 -17.95 23.53
CA LEU A 264 -1.74 -17.86 24.99
C LEU A 264 -3.15 -17.79 25.56
N LYS A 265 -3.36 -18.47 26.69
CA LYS A 265 -4.54 -18.31 27.54
C LYS A 265 -4.25 -17.39 28.72
N GLN A 266 -5.28 -16.69 29.20
CA GLN A 266 -5.17 -15.87 30.42
C GLN A 266 -4.59 -16.67 31.60
N GLY A 267 -3.59 -16.10 32.26
CA GLY A 267 -2.86 -16.72 33.37
C GLY A 267 -1.62 -17.51 32.96
N GLU A 268 -1.43 -17.82 31.68
CA GLU A 268 -0.20 -18.44 31.17
C GLU A 268 0.95 -17.41 31.14
N SER A 269 2.18 -17.89 31.31
CA SER A 269 3.37 -17.03 31.39
C SER A 269 4.39 -17.38 30.33
N ILE A 270 5.06 -16.34 29.82
CA ILE A 270 6.28 -16.45 29.02
C ILE A 270 7.44 -16.08 29.94
N GLU A 271 8.46 -16.94 29.95
CA GLU A 271 9.67 -16.74 30.75
C GLU A 271 10.90 -16.84 29.85
N GLY A 272 11.91 -16.03 30.13
CA GLY A 272 13.06 -15.96 29.25
C GLY A 272 14.19 -15.06 29.75
N GLU A 273 15.15 -14.82 28.88
CA GLU A 273 16.28 -13.92 29.09
C GLU A 273 16.44 -12.99 27.89
N ILE A 274 16.65 -11.70 28.15
CA ILE A 274 17.00 -10.70 27.14
C ILE A 274 18.46 -10.33 27.34
N SER A 275 19.24 -10.38 26.27
CA SER A 275 20.61 -9.86 26.24
C SER A 275 20.73 -8.67 25.30
N CYS A 276 21.57 -7.71 25.68
CA CYS A 276 21.83 -6.49 24.92
C CYS A 276 23.32 -6.16 25.00
N ALA A 277 23.95 -5.95 23.85
CA ALA A 277 25.35 -5.55 23.73
C ALA A 277 25.55 -4.64 22.51
N PRO A 278 26.56 -3.74 22.51
CA PRO A 278 26.97 -3.05 21.28
C PRO A 278 27.48 -4.04 20.23
N ASN A 279 27.16 -3.80 18.96
CA ASN A 279 27.64 -4.64 17.87
C ASN A 279 29.18 -4.53 17.68
N GLU A 280 29.84 -5.65 17.38
CA GLU A 280 31.31 -5.70 17.24
C GLU A 280 31.84 -4.87 16.06
N SER A 281 31.08 -4.78 14.97
CA SER A 281 31.48 -4.07 13.74
C SER A 281 31.16 -2.57 13.81
N ASN A 282 30.01 -2.21 14.40
CA ASN A 282 29.61 -0.82 14.61
C ASN A 282 29.06 -0.62 16.04
N PRO A 283 29.85 -0.07 16.97
CA PRO A 283 29.45 0.08 18.37
C PRO A 283 28.25 1.02 18.64
N ARG A 284 27.72 1.72 17.62
CA ARG A 284 26.48 2.49 17.74
C ARG A 284 25.22 1.63 17.53
N ASP A 285 25.38 0.46 16.90
CA ASP A 285 24.31 -0.52 16.70
C ASP A 285 24.24 -1.48 17.91
N LEU A 286 23.09 -2.13 18.11
CA LEU A 286 22.85 -3.05 19.21
C LEU A 286 22.56 -4.47 18.72
N ASP A 287 23.29 -5.44 19.28
CA ASP A 287 22.97 -6.86 19.17
C ASP A 287 22.06 -7.26 20.34
N ILE A 288 20.87 -7.78 20.01
CA ILE A 288 19.84 -8.15 20.97
C ILE A 288 19.48 -9.62 20.75
N THR A 289 19.41 -10.40 21.84
CA THR A 289 18.93 -11.79 21.80
C THR A 289 17.84 -11.97 22.85
N ILE A 290 16.73 -12.60 22.46
CA ILE A 290 15.59 -12.88 23.33
C ILE A 290 15.35 -14.39 23.31
N ASP A 291 15.74 -15.06 24.37
CA ASP A 291 15.48 -16.49 24.57
C ASP A 291 14.23 -16.63 25.43
N PHE A 292 13.25 -17.41 24.99
CA PHE A 292 12.02 -17.60 25.76
C PHE A 292 11.48 -19.03 25.67
N GLN A 293 10.68 -19.38 26.67
CA GLN A 293 9.95 -20.63 26.74
C GLN A 293 8.49 -20.36 27.10
N LEU A 294 7.61 -21.15 26.50
CA LEU A 294 6.18 -21.17 26.80
C LEU A 294 5.74 -22.62 27.02
N ASP A 295 5.25 -22.92 28.22
CA ASP A 295 4.52 -24.15 28.53
C ASP A 295 3.04 -23.81 28.73
N GLY A 296 2.26 -23.88 27.64
CA GLY A 296 0.85 -23.52 27.62
C GLY A 296 -0.08 -24.70 27.30
N GLN A 297 -1.39 -24.49 27.50
CA GLN A 297 -2.44 -25.48 27.21
C GLN A 297 -2.44 -25.93 25.73
N TYR A 298 -1.94 -25.09 24.82
CA TYR A 298 -1.90 -25.32 23.37
C TYR A 298 -0.58 -25.96 22.89
N GLY A 299 0.36 -26.26 23.79
CA GLY A 299 1.64 -26.89 23.48
C GLY A 299 2.82 -26.22 24.21
N SER A 300 3.96 -26.91 24.23
CA SER A 300 5.23 -26.36 24.70
C SER A 300 6.03 -25.84 23.50
N VAL A 301 6.34 -24.54 23.47
CA VAL A 301 7.22 -23.95 22.45
C VAL A 301 8.59 -23.73 23.06
N LYS A 302 9.61 -24.38 22.48
CA LYS A 302 11.03 -24.11 22.71
C LYS A 302 11.66 -23.84 21.36
N GLU A 303 11.99 -22.59 21.10
CA GLU A 303 12.50 -22.19 19.79
C GLU A 303 14.04 -22.16 19.78
N PHE A 304 14.61 -22.85 18.79
CA PHE A 304 16.02 -22.80 18.37
C PHE A 304 16.02 -22.87 16.83
N SER A 305 16.58 -21.89 16.10
CA SER A 305 16.30 -21.71 14.65
C SER A 305 17.18 -22.55 13.68
N GLN A 306 16.60 -23.22 12.64
CA GLN A 306 17.24 -23.59 11.33
C GLN A 306 16.22 -24.06 10.22
N LEU A 307 16.46 -23.74 8.91
CA LEU A 307 15.44 -23.36 7.88
C LEU A 307 15.66 -23.87 6.40
N HIS A 308 15.24 -25.06 5.94
CA HIS A 308 15.32 -25.37 4.46
C HIS A 308 14.15 -26.12 3.80
N ALA A 309 13.36 -26.94 4.50
CA ALA A 309 12.31 -27.74 3.85
C ALA A 309 10.99 -26.97 3.58
N SER A 310 10.68 -25.95 4.37
CA SER A 310 9.39 -25.24 4.33
C SER A 310 9.25 -24.27 3.15
N VAL A 311 10.35 -23.66 2.70
CA VAL A 311 10.40 -22.74 1.55
C VAL A 311 10.01 -23.46 0.27
N LEU A 312 10.51 -24.69 0.08
CA LEU A 312 10.25 -25.49 -1.10
C LEU A 312 8.78 -25.94 -1.20
N GLN A 313 8.16 -26.27 -0.07
CA GLN A 313 6.73 -26.60 0.03
C GLN A 313 5.85 -25.36 -0.25
N PHE A 314 6.24 -24.19 0.27
CA PHE A 314 5.52 -22.92 0.05
C PHE A 314 5.52 -22.52 -1.44
N LEU A 315 6.69 -22.58 -2.09
CA LEU A 315 6.83 -22.22 -3.51
C LEU A 315 6.02 -23.15 -4.44
N VAL A 316 5.92 -24.43 -4.06
CA VAL A 316 5.09 -25.44 -4.75
C VAL A 316 3.59 -25.17 -4.54
N ASN A 317 3.18 -24.79 -3.32
CA ASN A 317 1.78 -24.56 -2.96
C ASN A 317 1.21 -23.26 -3.58
N HIS A 318 2.06 -22.29 -3.92
CA HIS A 318 1.63 -20.97 -4.39
C HIS A 318 2.00 -20.68 -5.86
N GLY A 319 2.42 -21.69 -6.63
CA GLY A 319 2.54 -21.57 -8.10
C GLY A 319 3.87 -21.01 -8.64
N TYR A 320 4.87 -20.77 -7.78
CA TYR A 320 6.16 -20.12 -8.11
C TYR A 320 7.19 -21.07 -8.78
N MET A 321 6.80 -21.78 -9.85
CA MET A 321 7.59 -22.90 -10.41
C MET A 321 8.98 -22.53 -10.97
N GLU A 322 9.21 -21.31 -11.45
CA GLU A 322 10.55 -20.88 -11.90
C GLU A 322 11.49 -20.73 -10.69
N THR A 323 10.99 -20.16 -9.60
CA THR A 323 11.69 -20.06 -8.31
C THR A 323 11.92 -21.46 -7.70
N VAL A 324 10.97 -22.39 -7.84
CA VAL A 324 11.15 -23.79 -7.41
C VAL A 324 12.29 -24.47 -8.18
N GLU A 325 12.39 -24.30 -9.49
CA GLU A 325 13.47 -24.89 -10.30
C GLU A 325 14.83 -24.25 -10.01
N ALA A 326 14.87 -22.93 -9.84
CA ALA A 326 16.07 -22.21 -9.44
C ALA A 326 16.57 -22.66 -8.06
N PHE A 327 15.66 -22.73 -7.07
CA PHE A 327 15.96 -23.19 -5.71
C PHE A 327 16.41 -24.65 -5.68
N LYS A 328 15.79 -25.56 -6.46
CA LYS A 328 16.24 -26.96 -6.60
C LYS A 328 17.63 -27.07 -7.25
N ARG A 329 17.96 -26.17 -8.17
CA ARG A 329 19.25 -26.14 -8.87
C ARG A 329 20.37 -25.60 -7.97
N GLU A 330 20.05 -24.60 -7.15
CA GLU A 330 20.93 -24.04 -6.12
C GLU A 330 21.15 -25.02 -4.95
N ALA A 331 20.09 -25.67 -4.45
CA ALA A 331 20.20 -26.69 -3.42
C ALA A 331 21.04 -27.90 -3.86
N ARG A 332 20.94 -28.32 -5.14
CA ARG A 332 21.83 -29.35 -5.71
C ARG A 332 23.28 -28.90 -5.81
N SER A 333 23.51 -27.63 -6.18
CA SER A 333 24.85 -27.03 -6.21
C SER A 333 25.51 -26.98 -4.82
N LEU A 334 24.71 -26.83 -3.76
CA LEU A 334 25.18 -26.83 -2.36
C LEU A 334 25.42 -28.24 -1.81
N LEU A 335 24.67 -29.24 -2.28
CA LEU A 335 24.89 -30.66 -1.95
C LEU A 335 26.16 -31.23 -2.59
N ASP A 336 26.59 -30.70 -3.74
CA ASP A 336 27.84 -31.09 -4.41
C ASP A 336 29.09 -30.46 -3.75
N SER A 337 28.93 -29.47 -2.87
CA SER A 337 30.02 -28.90 -2.06
C SER A 337 30.01 -29.53 -0.66
N GLU A 338 30.87 -30.53 -0.44
CA GLU A 338 30.99 -31.27 0.83
C GLU A 338 31.04 -30.35 2.07
N GLN A 339 29.93 -30.29 2.82
CA GLN A 339 29.87 -29.84 4.22
C GLN A 339 29.03 -30.81 5.04
N ASP A 340 29.69 -31.44 6.02
CA ASP A 340 29.29 -32.61 6.85
C ASP A 340 28.05 -32.43 7.77
N SER A 341 26.94 -31.84 7.33
CA SER A 341 25.76 -31.71 8.22
C SER A 341 24.38 -31.96 7.61
N ILE A 342 24.28 -32.36 6.34
CA ILE A 342 22.97 -32.59 5.71
C ILE A 342 22.92 -34.01 5.14
N ASP A 343 22.01 -34.84 5.67
CA ASP A 343 21.73 -36.19 5.16
C ASP A 343 21.00 -36.09 3.81
N ALA A 344 21.79 -36.12 2.73
CA ALA A 344 21.36 -35.87 1.36
C ALA A 344 20.28 -36.86 0.88
N ASP A 345 20.31 -38.11 1.36
CA ASP A 345 19.34 -39.15 0.96
C ASP A 345 17.95 -38.88 1.53
N GLN A 346 17.89 -38.35 2.76
CA GLN A 346 16.63 -38.00 3.43
C GLN A 346 15.95 -36.78 2.79
N LEU A 347 16.74 -35.81 2.33
CA LEU A 347 16.26 -34.63 1.61
C LEU A 347 15.75 -34.99 0.20
N ALA A 348 16.47 -35.88 -0.51
CA ALA A 348 16.05 -36.38 -1.82
C ALA A 348 14.73 -37.17 -1.74
N GLN A 349 14.52 -37.95 -0.68
CA GLN A 349 13.25 -38.63 -0.42
C GLN A 349 12.10 -37.64 -0.18
N HIS A 350 12.28 -36.62 0.66
CA HIS A 350 11.25 -35.60 0.91
C HIS A 350 10.91 -34.79 -0.35
N LEU A 351 11.91 -34.44 -1.16
CA LEU A 351 11.72 -33.74 -2.45
C LEU A 351 10.87 -34.54 -3.44
N SER A 352 10.94 -35.88 -3.39
CA SER A 352 10.18 -36.76 -4.29
C SER A 352 8.70 -36.90 -3.92
N GLN A 353 8.30 -36.47 -2.71
CA GLN A 353 6.94 -36.63 -2.17
C GLN A 353 6.06 -35.37 -2.29
N LEU A 354 6.63 -34.22 -2.70
CA LEU A 354 5.93 -32.94 -2.84
C LEU A 354 5.11 -32.87 -4.15
N GLN A 355 3.78 -33.01 -4.08
CA GLN A 355 2.85 -32.79 -5.20
C GLN A 355 2.16 -31.41 -5.12
N ILE A 356 2.16 -30.68 -6.24
CA ILE A 356 1.49 -29.36 -6.43
C ILE A 356 -0.04 -29.54 -6.42
N GLN A 357 -0.78 -28.81 -5.58
CA GLN A 357 -2.24 -28.69 -5.70
C GLN A 357 -2.62 -27.45 -6.51
N ARG A 358 -3.21 -27.65 -7.69
CA ARG A 358 -3.79 -26.59 -8.54
C ARG A 358 -5.31 -26.64 -8.41
N PRO A 359 -6.06 -25.53 -8.59
CA PRO A 359 -7.52 -25.61 -8.73
C PRO A 359 -7.84 -26.57 -9.86
N SER A 360 -8.35 -27.75 -9.53
CA SER A 360 -8.59 -28.83 -10.50
C SER A 360 -9.68 -28.45 -11.50
N GLU A 361 -10.52 -27.49 -11.15
CA GLU A 361 -11.62 -26.98 -11.96
C GLU A 361 -11.22 -25.95 -13.02
N LEU A 362 -10.03 -25.33 -12.91
CA LEU A 362 -9.52 -24.40 -13.91
C LEU A 362 -8.69 -25.14 -14.97
N LEU A 363 -8.83 -24.73 -16.23
CA LEU A 363 -8.14 -25.31 -17.37
C LEU A 363 -6.75 -24.67 -17.56
N ASP A 364 -5.75 -25.48 -17.95
CA ASP A 364 -4.42 -24.97 -18.25
C ASP A 364 -4.44 -24.12 -19.54
N GLY A 365 -3.59 -23.11 -19.59
CA GLY A 365 -3.42 -22.24 -20.75
C GLY A 365 -2.86 -22.98 -21.96
N ASP A 366 -3.28 -22.56 -23.16
CA ASP A 366 -2.85 -23.12 -24.45
C ASP A 366 -1.78 -22.27 -25.17
N ASN A 367 -1.34 -21.17 -24.55
CA ASN A 367 -0.46 -20.12 -25.08
C ASN A 367 -1.02 -19.42 -26.33
N ILE A 368 -2.34 -19.41 -26.51
CA ILE A 368 -3.02 -18.73 -27.60
C ILE A 368 -3.75 -17.51 -27.05
N TYR A 369 -3.15 -16.34 -27.25
CA TYR A 369 -3.67 -15.05 -26.82
C TYR A 369 -3.18 -13.93 -27.76
N PHE A 370 -3.86 -12.79 -27.73
CA PHE A 370 -3.49 -11.58 -28.45
C PHE A 370 -2.25 -10.96 -27.82
N SER A 371 -1.24 -10.63 -28.63
CA SER A 371 0.01 -10.07 -28.13
C SER A 371 0.69 -9.06 -29.05
N ASP A 372 0.48 -9.16 -30.36
CA ASP A 372 1.19 -8.31 -31.32
C ASP A 372 0.39 -7.03 -31.59
N LEU A 373 1.02 -5.87 -31.42
CA LEU A 373 0.44 -4.58 -31.79
C LEU A 373 0.34 -4.49 -33.33
N THR A 374 -0.88 -4.53 -33.86
CA THR A 374 -1.13 -4.53 -35.32
C THR A 374 -1.60 -3.19 -35.86
N ALA A 375 -2.23 -2.36 -35.02
CA ALA A 375 -2.65 -1.01 -35.40
C ALA A 375 -2.51 -0.03 -34.23
N ASP A 376 -2.12 1.21 -34.57
CA ASP A 376 -1.98 2.33 -33.66
C ASP A 376 -2.60 3.57 -34.30
N PHE A 377 -3.70 4.05 -33.72
CA PHE A 377 -4.45 5.18 -34.24
C PHE A 377 -4.29 6.39 -33.32
N THR A 378 -3.76 7.48 -33.88
CA THR A 378 -3.65 8.79 -33.23
C THR A 378 -4.72 9.75 -33.72
N ASP A 379 -4.84 10.91 -33.08
CA ASP A 379 -5.66 12.04 -33.53
C ASP A 379 -7.16 11.74 -33.68
N ILE A 380 -7.66 10.70 -33.00
CA ILE A 380 -9.10 10.39 -32.97
C ILE A 380 -9.82 11.45 -32.17
N HIS A 381 -9.36 11.72 -30.95
CA HIS A 381 -9.87 12.78 -30.08
C HIS A 381 -8.74 13.76 -29.77
N TYR A 382 -9.08 15.03 -29.52
CA TYR A 382 -8.07 16.03 -29.13
C TYR A 382 -7.73 16.00 -27.64
N SER A 383 -8.36 15.09 -26.88
CA SER A 383 -8.20 14.90 -25.44
C SER A 383 -8.35 13.42 -25.07
N ASN A 384 -8.10 13.06 -23.81
CA ASN A 384 -8.12 11.69 -23.28
C ASN A 384 -9.34 10.89 -23.72
N ILE A 385 -9.11 9.66 -24.17
CA ILE A 385 -10.16 8.71 -24.53
C ILE A 385 -10.56 7.95 -23.25
N LEU A 386 -11.86 7.88 -22.96
CA LEU A 386 -12.39 7.37 -21.69
C LEU A 386 -13.07 6.00 -21.81
N ALA A 387 -13.68 5.72 -22.96
CA ALA A 387 -14.29 4.42 -23.24
C ALA A 387 -14.15 4.06 -24.72
N VAL A 388 -14.01 2.77 -24.97
CA VAL A 388 -14.08 2.16 -26.30
C VAL A 388 -15.08 1.01 -26.26
N ALA A 389 -15.86 0.88 -27.33
CA ALA A 389 -16.77 -0.23 -27.53
C ALA A 389 -16.73 -0.66 -29.00
N LEU A 390 -16.97 -1.94 -29.24
CA LEU A 390 -17.09 -2.50 -30.58
C LEU A 390 -18.50 -3.02 -30.75
N GLU A 391 -19.15 -2.65 -31.85
CA GLU A 391 -20.48 -3.17 -32.16
C GLU A 391 -20.38 -4.65 -32.60
N PRO A 392 -21.10 -5.59 -31.96
CA PRO A 392 -20.91 -7.03 -32.16
C PRO A 392 -21.11 -7.55 -33.61
N GLN A 393 -21.98 -6.95 -34.41
CA GLN A 393 -22.32 -7.46 -35.74
C GLN A 393 -21.48 -6.84 -36.87
N THR A 394 -21.30 -5.53 -36.86
CA THR A 394 -20.65 -4.74 -37.90
C THR A 394 -19.20 -4.42 -37.56
N ARG A 395 -18.79 -4.64 -36.30
CA ARG A 395 -17.47 -4.27 -35.76
C ARG A 395 -17.21 -2.76 -35.90
N LEU A 396 -18.27 -1.95 -35.82
CA LEU A 396 -18.15 -0.50 -35.77
C LEU A 396 -17.47 -0.10 -34.46
N LEU A 397 -16.37 0.65 -34.56
CA LEU A 397 -15.62 1.10 -33.39
C LEU A 397 -16.19 2.42 -32.88
N ALA A 398 -16.56 2.46 -31.61
CA ALA A 398 -16.97 3.65 -30.90
C ALA A 398 -15.94 4.08 -29.86
N THR A 399 -15.64 5.37 -29.82
CA THR A 399 -14.73 5.98 -28.83
C THR A 399 -15.38 7.20 -28.20
N SER A 400 -15.15 7.42 -26.91
CA SER A 400 -15.65 8.57 -26.15
C SER A 400 -14.51 9.27 -25.44
N SER A 401 -14.66 10.58 -25.19
CA SER A 401 -13.58 11.39 -24.64
C SER A 401 -14.05 12.47 -23.66
N ILE A 402 -13.07 13.00 -22.90
CA ILE A 402 -13.18 14.25 -22.15
C ILE A 402 -13.64 15.41 -23.03
N ASP A 403 -13.40 15.35 -24.34
CA ASP A 403 -13.84 16.34 -25.30
C ASP A 403 -15.37 16.40 -25.53
N LYS A 404 -16.14 15.57 -24.80
CA LYS A 404 -17.61 15.49 -24.82
C LYS A 404 -18.19 14.87 -26.09
N THR A 405 -17.35 14.32 -26.96
CA THR A 405 -17.78 13.71 -28.22
C THR A 405 -17.70 12.19 -28.16
N VAL A 406 -18.54 11.57 -28.99
CA VAL A 406 -18.45 10.14 -29.32
C VAL A 406 -18.13 10.02 -30.81
N LYS A 407 -17.14 9.21 -31.15
CA LYS A 407 -16.66 9.03 -32.52
C LYS A 407 -16.82 7.59 -32.97
N LEU A 408 -17.51 7.40 -34.10
CA LEU A 408 -17.74 6.10 -34.73
C LEU A 408 -16.91 5.93 -35.99
N SER A 409 -16.19 4.81 -36.11
CA SER A 409 -15.30 4.56 -37.24
C SER A 409 -15.43 3.13 -37.80
N ASN A 410 -15.51 3.02 -39.12
CA ASN A 410 -15.83 1.78 -39.84
C ASN A 410 -14.60 1.08 -40.45
N GLN A 411 -13.38 1.56 -40.17
CA GLN A 411 -12.14 1.04 -40.78
C GLN A 411 -11.05 0.79 -39.73
N LEU A 412 -10.98 -0.44 -39.23
CA LEU A 412 -10.01 -0.86 -38.22
C LEU A 412 -8.60 -1.15 -38.77
N ASN A 413 -8.33 -0.91 -40.07
CA ASN A 413 -7.06 -1.31 -40.68
C ASN A 413 -6.35 -0.26 -41.57
N LYS A 414 -6.93 0.90 -41.93
CA LYS A 414 -6.27 1.85 -42.88
C LYS A 414 -6.52 3.35 -42.68
N SER A 415 -7.62 3.80 -42.10
CA SER A 415 -7.85 5.23 -41.77
C SER A 415 -9.20 5.39 -41.06
N LEU A 416 -9.23 6.04 -39.89
CA LEU A 416 -10.48 6.37 -39.21
C LEU A 416 -11.06 7.67 -39.80
N THR A 417 -12.22 7.61 -40.44
CA THR A 417 -13.03 8.80 -40.74
C THR A 417 -14.21 8.81 -39.75
N PRO A 418 -14.06 9.45 -38.58
CA PRO A 418 -15.04 9.31 -37.52
C PRO A 418 -16.30 10.12 -37.79
N ARG A 419 -17.47 9.49 -37.75
CA ARG A 419 -18.74 10.22 -37.51
C ARG A 419 -18.72 10.72 -36.08
N THR A 420 -19.01 12.01 -35.87
CA THR A 420 -18.89 12.65 -34.56
C THR A 420 -20.26 13.01 -33.99
N TYR A 421 -20.58 12.50 -32.81
CA TYR A 421 -21.79 12.82 -32.05
C TYR A 421 -21.44 13.73 -30.86
N ARG A 422 -22.28 14.74 -30.60
CA ARG A 422 -22.10 15.71 -29.51
C ARG A 422 -23.40 15.93 -28.73
N HIS A 423 -24.01 14.85 -28.28
CA HIS A 423 -25.27 14.88 -27.53
C HIS A 423 -25.11 15.10 -26.01
N HIS A 424 -23.88 15.07 -25.48
CA HIS A 424 -23.58 15.28 -24.07
C HIS A 424 -22.94 16.64 -23.79
N GLN A 425 -23.17 17.16 -22.58
CA GLN A 425 -22.67 18.48 -22.13
C GLN A 425 -21.38 18.39 -21.30
N ALA A 426 -20.95 17.17 -20.97
CA ALA A 426 -19.76 16.85 -20.18
C ALA A 426 -19.06 15.59 -20.74
N PRO A 427 -17.88 15.20 -20.19
CA PRO A 427 -17.16 14.00 -20.62
C PRO A 427 -18.05 12.75 -20.66
N VAL A 428 -17.92 11.97 -21.74
CA VAL A 428 -18.66 10.73 -21.95
C VAL A 428 -17.84 9.57 -21.38
N LEU A 429 -18.40 8.83 -20.42
CA LEU A 429 -17.69 7.90 -19.54
C LEU A 429 -17.79 6.43 -19.94
N SER A 430 -18.90 6.01 -20.55
CA SER A 430 -19.08 4.65 -21.03
C SER A 430 -19.85 4.63 -22.35
N ILE A 431 -19.60 3.57 -23.12
CA ILE A 431 -20.32 3.24 -24.35
C ILE A 431 -20.70 1.76 -24.26
N ASP A 432 -21.89 1.41 -24.70
CA ASP A 432 -22.29 0.03 -24.93
C ASP A 432 -23.19 -0.07 -26.18
N PHE A 433 -23.19 -1.21 -26.85
CA PHE A 433 -24.02 -1.45 -28.04
C PHE A 433 -25.13 -2.43 -27.73
N HIS A 434 -26.29 -2.22 -28.34
CA HIS A 434 -27.40 -3.14 -28.17
C HIS A 434 -27.07 -4.50 -28.81
N PRO A 435 -27.31 -5.64 -28.13
CA PRO A 435 -26.90 -6.96 -28.64
C PRO A 435 -27.62 -7.40 -29.92
N HIS A 436 -28.79 -6.84 -30.23
CA HIS A 436 -29.59 -7.17 -31.43
C HIS A 436 -29.75 -6.06 -32.47
N TYR A 437 -29.53 -4.80 -32.10
CA TYR A 437 -29.78 -3.64 -32.97
C TYR A 437 -28.45 -2.93 -33.19
N PRO A 438 -27.69 -3.26 -34.26
CA PRO A 438 -26.36 -2.71 -34.52
C PRO A 438 -26.31 -1.18 -34.50
N GLN A 439 -27.42 -0.55 -34.89
CA GLN A 439 -27.56 0.90 -34.95
C GLN A 439 -27.88 1.56 -33.61
N LEU A 440 -28.08 0.81 -32.52
CA LEU A 440 -28.46 1.38 -31.23
C LEU A 440 -27.28 1.35 -30.25
N MET A 441 -26.79 2.53 -29.89
CA MET A 441 -25.68 2.74 -28.97
C MET A 441 -26.14 3.44 -27.71
N LEU A 442 -25.71 2.96 -26.55
CA LEU A 442 -25.85 3.61 -25.26
C LEU A 442 -24.59 4.39 -24.92
N THR A 443 -24.78 5.58 -24.38
CA THR A 443 -23.71 6.44 -23.86
C THR A 443 -24.07 6.99 -22.49
N THR A 444 -23.10 7.14 -21.61
CA THR A 444 -23.28 7.74 -20.26
C THR A 444 -22.27 8.84 -20.01
N SER A 445 -22.60 9.82 -19.17
CA SER A 445 -21.81 11.06 -19.07
C SER A 445 -21.72 11.62 -17.64
N MET A 446 -20.68 12.44 -17.44
CA MET A 446 -20.52 13.30 -16.26
C MET A 446 -21.60 14.40 -16.15
N ASP A 447 -22.47 14.59 -17.14
CA ASP A 447 -23.61 15.51 -17.02
C ASP A 447 -24.81 14.89 -16.29
N GLY A 448 -24.69 13.61 -15.89
CA GLY A 448 -25.73 12.87 -15.18
C GLY A 448 -26.80 12.26 -16.09
N SER A 449 -26.62 12.34 -17.41
CA SER A 449 -27.52 11.72 -18.38
C SER A 449 -26.95 10.45 -18.99
N SER A 450 -27.88 9.59 -19.42
CA SER A 450 -27.60 8.49 -20.33
C SER A 450 -28.40 8.72 -21.61
N VAL A 451 -27.82 8.39 -22.76
CA VAL A 451 -28.44 8.65 -24.06
C VAL A 451 -28.34 7.42 -24.94
N LEU A 452 -29.48 7.02 -25.50
CA LEU A 452 -29.56 6.09 -26.62
C LEU A 452 -29.46 6.86 -27.93
N VAL A 453 -28.54 6.43 -28.77
CA VAL A 453 -28.20 7.06 -30.04
C VAL A 453 -28.42 6.05 -31.17
N ASP A 454 -29.18 6.47 -32.18
CA ASP A 454 -29.31 5.80 -33.47
C ASP A 454 -28.12 6.18 -34.37
N THR A 455 -27.20 5.25 -34.56
CA THR A 455 -25.96 5.43 -35.30
C THR A 455 -26.13 5.35 -36.82
N SER A 456 -27.34 5.02 -37.30
CA SER A 456 -27.68 5.11 -38.73
C SER A 456 -27.76 6.56 -39.21
N PHE A 457 -28.01 7.50 -38.30
CA PHE A 457 -28.03 8.92 -38.60
C PHE A 457 -26.62 9.46 -38.83
N GLU A 458 -26.37 10.03 -40.01
CA GLU A 458 -25.14 10.76 -40.32
C GLU A 458 -25.33 12.26 -40.02
N PRO A 459 -24.57 12.84 -39.09
CA PRO A 459 -24.64 14.27 -38.84
C PRO A 459 -24.07 15.05 -40.03
N ASP A 460 -24.94 15.71 -40.80
CA ASP A 460 -24.53 16.62 -41.87
C ASP A 460 -23.88 17.90 -41.30
N PHE A 461 -22.94 18.44 -42.06
CA PHE A 461 -22.27 19.70 -41.71
C PHE A 461 -23.30 20.86 -41.69
N GLY A 462 -23.59 21.39 -40.49
CA GLY A 462 -24.51 22.53 -40.31
C GLY A 462 -25.89 22.19 -39.72
N GLN A 463 -26.16 20.93 -39.36
CA GLN A 463 -27.31 20.58 -38.51
C GLN A 463 -26.97 20.75 -37.01
N ASP A 464 -27.99 20.81 -36.14
CA ASP A 464 -27.81 20.78 -34.69
C ASP A 464 -27.21 19.43 -34.26
N LEU A 465 -25.88 19.37 -34.28
CA LEU A 465 -25.04 18.24 -33.84
C LEU A 465 -25.39 17.73 -32.44
N GLU A 466 -26.03 18.58 -31.63
CA GLU A 466 -26.45 18.30 -30.25
C GLU A 466 -27.73 17.46 -30.14
N THR A 467 -28.53 17.35 -31.21
CA THR A 467 -29.80 16.59 -31.22
C THR A 467 -29.80 15.42 -32.21
N SER A 468 -28.80 15.39 -33.08
CA SER A 468 -28.64 14.41 -34.15
C SER A 468 -28.51 12.98 -33.60
N GLY A 469 -29.32 12.06 -34.13
CA GLY A 469 -29.30 10.64 -33.75
C GLY A 469 -29.82 10.31 -32.35
N ILE A 470 -30.28 11.28 -31.54
CA ILE A 470 -30.81 10.98 -30.21
C ILE A 470 -32.13 10.19 -30.33
N HIS A 471 -32.11 8.95 -29.87
CA HIS A 471 -33.30 8.09 -29.81
C HIS A 471 -34.05 8.28 -28.48
N GLN A 472 -33.32 8.33 -27.36
CA GLN A 472 -33.90 8.53 -26.04
C GLN A 472 -32.88 9.09 -25.05
N VAL A 473 -33.34 9.92 -24.11
CA VAL A 473 -32.52 10.50 -23.03
C VAL A 473 -33.08 10.09 -21.68
N PHE A 474 -32.19 9.68 -20.76
CA PHE A 474 -32.50 9.33 -19.37
C PHE A 474 -31.85 10.35 -18.43
N ARG A 475 -32.61 10.80 -17.43
CA ARG A 475 -32.18 11.82 -16.44
C ARG A 475 -32.59 11.46 -15.02
N ASP A 476 -32.65 10.17 -14.73
CA ASP A 476 -33.06 9.65 -13.42
C ASP A 476 -31.94 9.76 -12.37
N HIS A 477 -30.71 9.98 -12.82
CA HIS A 477 -29.54 10.19 -11.95
C HIS A 477 -29.32 11.67 -11.61
N GLN A 478 -28.78 11.92 -10.41
CA GLN A 478 -28.50 13.26 -9.88
C GLN A 478 -27.01 13.67 -9.99
N LYS A 479 -26.13 12.71 -10.30
CA LYS A 479 -24.69 12.89 -10.47
C LYS A 479 -24.21 12.07 -11.67
N TYR A 480 -22.89 12.07 -11.88
CA TYR A 480 -22.20 11.40 -12.98
C TYR A 480 -22.66 9.95 -13.16
N VAL A 481 -23.12 9.62 -14.37
CA VAL A 481 -23.42 8.25 -14.74
C VAL A 481 -22.15 7.65 -15.32
N VAL A 482 -21.54 6.73 -14.59
CA VAL A 482 -20.19 6.24 -14.88
C VAL A 482 -20.17 4.98 -15.72
N ARG A 483 -21.27 4.23 -15.71
CA ARG A 483 -21.41 3.01 -16.51
C ARG A 483 -22.86 2.77 -16.90
N GLY A 484 -23.07 2.41 -18.15
CA GLY A 484 -24.35 1.92 -18.66
C GLY A 484 -24.12 0.64 -19.45
N LEU A 485 -25.00 -0.35 -19.30
CA LEU A 485 -24.92 -1.64 -19.98
C LEU A 485 -26.30 -2.12 -20.42
N PHE A 486 -26.36 -2.73 -21.60
CA PHE A 486 -27.47 -3.58 -22.00
C PHE A 486 -27.33 -4.97 -21.40
N SER A 487 -28.47 -5.63 -21.19
CA SER A 487 -28.46 -7.04 -20.84
C SER A 487 -28.07 -7.89 -22.08
N PRO A 488 -27.14 -8.85 -21.95
CA PRO A 488 -26.44 -9.44 -23.10
C PRO A 488 -27.31 -10.35 -23.96
N GLY A 489 -28.43 -10.85 -23.46
CA GLY A 489 -29.34 -11.74 -24.19
C GLY A 489 -30.04 -11.04 -25.36
N ASN A 490 -31.22 -10.49 -25.09
CA ASN A 490 -32.02 -9.77 -26.09
C ASN A 490 -31.98 -8.24 -25.92
N GLY A 491 -31.17 -7.73 -24.97
CA GLY A 491 -31.17 -6.31 -24.62
C GLY A 491 -32.46 -5.84 -23.98
N GLN A 492 -33.27 -6.74 -23.39
CA GLN A 492 -34.54 -6.38 -22.75
C GLN A 492 -34.35 -5.39 -21.59
N PHE A 493 -33.20 -5.44 -20.92
CA PHE A 493 -32.89 -4.50 -19.85
C PHE A 493 -31.72 -3.61 -20.22
N LEU A 494 -31.77 -2.40 -19.67
CA LEU A 494 -30.73 -1.40 -19.72
C LEU A 494 -30.47 -0.98 -18.27
N VAL A 495 -29.21 -0.90 -17.84
CA VAL A 495 -28.85 -0.57 -16.47
C VAL A 495 -27.80 0.53 -16.46
N THR A 496 -27.97 1.52 -15.58
CA THR A 496 -27.04 2.63 -15.41
C THR A 496 -26.61 2.77 -13.95
N ALA A 497 -25.32 2.98 -13.72
CA ALA A 497 -24.70 3.13 -12.40
C ALA A 497 -24.07 4.52 -12.25
N SER A 498 -24.20 5.10 -11.05
CA SER A 498 -23.91 6.51 -10.83
C SER A 498 -23.23 6.81 -9.49
N TYR A 499 -22.52 7.94 -9.47
CA TYR A 499 -21.92 8.54 -8.27
C TYR A 499 -22.96 9.20 -7.35
N ASP A 500 -24.24 9.17 -7.71
CA ASP A 500 -25.35 9.46 -6.77
C ASP A 500 -25.68 8.26 -5.86
N ARG A 501 -24.90 7.18 -5.95
CA ARG A 501 -25.02 5.94 -5.18
C ARG A 501 -26.27 5.13 -5.55
N THR A 502 -26.78 5.28 -6.77
CA THR A 502 -27.93 4.53 -7.25
C THR A 502 -27.63 3.76 -8.54
N VAL A 503 -28.43 2.73 -8.77
CA VAL A 503 -28.49 2.00 -10.03
C VAL A 503 -29.90 2.11 -10.59
N CYS A 504 -30.06 2.61 -11.81
CA CYS A 504 -31.34 2.63 -12.49
C CYS A 504 -31.43 1.45 -13.46
N ILE A 505 -32.53 0.70 -13.37
CA ILE A 505 -32.86 -0.43 -14.22
C ILE A 505 -34.05 -0.03 -15.09
N TYR A 506 -33.89 -0.18 -16.39
CA TYR A 506 -34.89 0.12 -17.40
C TYR A 506 -35.25 -1.15 -18.17
N GLN A 507 -36.49 -1.24 -18.62
CA GLN A 507 -37.01 -2.37 -19.39
C GLN A 507 -37.58 -1.88 -20.72
N THR A 508 -37.42 -2.70 -21.77
CA THR A 508 -38.02 -2.42 -23.08
C THR A 508 -39.54 -2.26 -22.99
N MET A 509 -40.06 -1.23 -23.64
CA MET A 509 -41.48 -0.94 -23.73
C MET A 509 -42.08 -1.64 -24.95
N THR A 510 -43.33 -2.09 -24.86
CA THR A 510 -44.05 -2.76 -25.96
C THR A 510 -44.40 -1.83 -27.13
N THR A 511 -44.28 -0.52 -26.95
CA THR A 511 -44.45 0.45 -28.04
C THR A 511 -43.13 0.61 -28.78
N GLU A 512 -43.00 -0.03 -29.93
CA GLU A 512 -41.92 0.27 -30.89
C GLU A 512 -42.02 1.75 -31.31
N SER A 513 -40.88 2.41 -31.43
CA SER A 513 -40.82 3.77 -31.96
C SER A 513 -41.15 3.79 -33.46
N GLU A 514 -41.43 4.98 -34.00
CA GLU A 514 -41.69 5.15 -35.45
C GLU A 514 -40.54 4.66 -36.34
N ASN A 515 -39.31 4.58 -35.80
CA ASN A 515 -38.12 4.07 -36.49
C ASN A 515 -37.79 2.59 -36.18
N GLY A 516 -38.65 1.85 -35.48
CA GLY A 516 -38.49 0.41 -35.22
C GLY A 516 -37.41 0.04 -34.19
N LEU A 517 -36.96 1.00 -33.38
CA LEU A 517 -35.99 0.81 -32.30
C LEU A 517 -36.70 0.65 -30.94
N PRO A 518 -36.14 -0.14 -30.01
CA PRO A 518 -36.75 -0.32 -28.70
C PRO A 518 -36.58 0.93 -27.83
N ARG A 519 -37.67 1.34 -27.17
CA ARG A 519 -37.65 2.35 -26.10
C ARG A 519 -37.61 1.68 -24.74
N TYR A 520 -37.02 2.36 -23.76
CA TYR A 520 -36.87 1.81 -22.41
C TYR A 520 -37.60 2.67 -21.38
N GLY A 521 -38.38 2.05 -20.50
CA GLY A 521 -39.03 2.70 -19.36
C GLY A 521 -38.29 2.39 -18.07
N LEU A 522 -38.20 3.35 -17.14
CA LEU A 522 -37.62 3.11 -15.82
C LEU A 522 -38.47 2.07 -15.08
N MET A 523 -37.86 0.93 -14.77
CA MET A 523 -38.49 -0.16 -14.04
C MET A 523 -38.25 -0.01 -12.54
N LYS A 524 -37.00 0.25 -12.14
CA LYS A 524 -36.62 0.39 -10.73
C LYS A 524 -35.35 1.21 -10.58
N GLN A 525 -35.32 2.06 -9.57
CA GLN A 525 -34.09 2.65 -9.04
C GLN A 525 -33.72 1.93 -7.73
N LEU A 526 -32.49 1.38 -7.69
CA LEU A 526 -31.89 0.73 -6.53
C LEU A 526 -30.97 1.71 -5.80
N GLY A 527 -30.95 1.61 -4.46
CA GLY A 527 -30.16 2.49 -3.59
C GLY A 527 -31.02 3.49 -2.80
N PRO A 528 -30.39 4.50 -2.16
CA PRO A 528 -28.95 4.76 -2.19
C PRO A 528 -28.15 3.64 -1.52
N PHE A 529 -27.05 3.24 -2.15
CA PHE A 529 -26.05 2.34 -1.56
C PHE A 529 -25.12 3.12 -0.61
N VAL A 530 -24.28 2.40 0.13
CA VAL A 530 -23.35 3.00 1.11
C VAL A 530 -22.35 3.96 0.46
N GLY A 531 -21.78 3.56 -0.69
CA GLY A 531 -20.85 4.36 -1.48
C GLY A 531 -21.23 4.46 -2.96
N ASN A 532 -20.31 5.00 -3.76
CA ASN A 532 -20.51 5.22 -5.19
C ASN A 532 -20.59 3.89 -5.94
N VAL A 533 -21.45 3.82 -6.96
CA VAL A 533 -21.57 2.63 -7.79
C VAL A 533 -20.85 2.85 -9.12
N GLU A 534 -19.76 2.12 -9.34
CA GLU A 534 -18.96 2.21 -10.57
C GLU A 534 -18.75 0.88 -11.29
N ALA A 535 -18.93 -0.23 -10.58
CA ALA A 535 -18.72 -1.57 -11.11
C ALA A 535 -20.08 -2.28 -11.25
N ILE A 536 -20.54 -2.45 -12.48
CA ILE A 536 -21.70 -3.29 -12.81
C ILE A 536 -21.32 -4.27 -13.91
N SER A 537 -21.92 -5.46 -13.88
CA SER A 537 -21.77 -6.48 -14.94
C SER A 537 -23.02 -7.36 -15.00
N PHE A 538 -23.25 -7.98 -16.15
CA PHE A 538 -24.29 -8.99 -16.34
C PHE A 538 -23.69 -10.38 -16.50
N THR A 539 -24.43 -11.39 -16.04
CA THR A 539 -24.30 -12.77 -16.56
C THR A 539 -25.14 -12.94 -17.83
N SER A 540 -24.97 -14.04 -18.57
CA SER A 540 -25.81 -14.35 -19.74
C SER A 540 -27.32 -14.50 -19.44
N LYS A 541 -27.69 -14.76 -18.18
CA LYS A 541 -29.09 -14.96 -17.73
C LYS A 541 -29.73 -13.73 -17.09
N ASP A 542 -29.32 -12.52 -17.49
CA ASP A 542 -29.83 -11.24 -16.98
C ASP A 542 -29.71 -11.07 -15.44
N LEU A 543 -28.83 -11.83 -14.79
CA LEU A 543 -28.43 -11.57 -13.39
C LEU A 543 -27.46 -10.37 -13.38
N LEU A 544 -27.92 -9.26 -12.80
CA LEU A 544 -27.13 -8.07 -12.60
C LEU A 544 -26.25 -8.22 -11.37
N ILE A 545 -24.97 -7.90 -11.50
CA ILE A 545 -23.99 -7.86 -10.42
C ILE A 545 -23.56 -6.41 -10.21
N VAL A 546 -23.68 -5.93 -8.98
CA VAL A 546 -23.36 -4.56 -8.59
C VAL A 546 -22.27 -4.58 -7.52
N GLY A 547 -21.14 -3.97 -7.84
CA GLY A 547 -20.08 -3.62 -6.91
C GLY A 547 -20.20 -2.16 -6.48
N VAL A 548 -20.16 -1.95 -5.18
CA VAL A 548 -20.32 -0.64 -4.54
C VAL A 548 -19.02 -0.31 -3.83
N ARG A 549 -18.52 0.93 -3.98
CA ARG A 549 -17.39 1.41 -3.19
C ARG A 549 -17.72 1.43 -1.70
N ASP A 550 -16.72 1.16 -0.87
CA ASP A 550 -16.82 1.10 0.59
C ASP A 550 -17.84 0.07 1.11
N ASP A 551 -18.17 -0.94 0.29
CA ASP A 551 -19.07 -2.03 0.62
C ASP A 551 -18.31 -3.36 0.49
N ASN A 552 -18.38 -4.19 1.52
CA ASN A 552 -17.75 -5.51 1.51
C ASN A 552 -18.59 -6.58 0.79
N TYR A 553 -19.74 -6.20 0.22
CA TYR A 553 -20.64 -7.10 -0.49
C TYR A 553 -20.70 -6.85 -2.01
N LEU A 554 -20.77 -7.93 -2.79
CA LEU A 554 -21.33 -7.90 -4.15
C LEU A 554 -22.85 -8.10 -4.08
N HIS A 555 -23.60 -7.24 -4.76
CA HIS A 555 -25.05 -7.31 -4.82
C HIS A 555 -25.49 -7.95 -6.13
N TYR A 556 -26.24 -9.04 -6.03
CA TYR A 556 -26.80 -9.78 -7.14
C TYR A 556 -28.30 -9.48 -7.24
N VAL A 557 -28.76 -9.09 -8.42
CA VAL A 557 -30.16 -8.72 -8.68
C VAL A 557 -30.66 -9.48 -9.90
N GLU A 558 -31.63 -10.36 -9.69
CA GLU A 558 -32.26 -11.13 -10.75
C GLU A 558 -33.27 -10.28 -11.52
N LEU A 559 -33.17 -10.23 -12.84
CA LEU A 559 -34.16 -9.56 -13.71
C LEU A 559 -35.01 -10.61 -14.45
N PRO A 560 -36.34 -10.41 -14.59
CA PRO A 560 -37.15 -9.26 -14.17
C PRO A 560 -37.67 -9.33 -12.72
N SER A 561 -37.37 -10.37 -11.94
CA SER A 561 -37.99 -10.59 -10.63
C SER A 561 -37.64 -9.51 -9.59
N LEU A 562 -36.53 -8.79 -9.80
CA LEU A 562 -35.91 -7.84 -8.88
C LEU A 562 -35.56 -8.45 -7.52
N GLN A 563 -35.45 -9.78 -7.43
CA GLN A 563 -34.95 -10.44 -6.24
C GLN A 563 -33.48 -10.09 -6.07
N SER A 564 -33.12 -9.59 -4.89
CA SER A 564 -31.76 -9.18 -4.59
C SER A 564 -31.18 -10.02 -3.46
N ARG A 565 -29.90 -10.36 -3.59
CA ARG A 565 -29.11 -10.98 -2.54
C ARG A 565 -27.70 -10.39 -2.56
N ARG A 566 -27.07 -10.35 -1.40
CA ARG A 566 -25.70 -9.86 -1.24
C ARG A 566 -24.79 -11.00 -0.83
N VAL A 567 -23.57 -10.98 -1.34
CA VAL A 567 -22.54 -12.00 -1.10
C VAL A 567 -21.30 -11.29 -0.57
N ASN A 568 -20.82 -11.71 0.60
CA ASN A 568 -19.66 -11.10 1.23
C ASN A 568 -18.41 -11.43 0.40
N MET A 569 -17.58 -10.43 0.11
CA MET A 569 -16.35 -10.60 -0.65
C MET A 569 -15.19 -11.12 0.22
N ASN A 570 -15.27 -10.98 1.55
CA ASN A 570 -14.26 -11.48 2.47
C ASN A 570 -14.41 -12.99 2.65
N ALA A 571 -13.29 -13.73 2.51
CA ALA A 571 -13.29 -15.19 2.61
C ALA A 571 -13.68 -15.71 4.02
N THR A 572 -13.39 -14.92 5.05
CA THR A 572 -13.74 -15.12 6.47
C THR A 572 -15.20 -14.81 6.78
N GLY A 573 -15.88 -14.07 5.89
CA GLY A 573 -17.26 -13.61 6.07
C GLY A 573 -17.43 -12.46 7.07
N ASP A 574 -16.36 -11.79 7.49
CA ASP A 574 -16.45 -10.60 8.34
C ASP A 574 -16.94 -9.36 7.56
N ASP A 575 -17.38 -8.34 8.29
CA ASP A 575 -17.94 -7.10 7.73
C ASP A 575 -16.90 -5.98 7.54
N TRP A 576 -15.60 -6.30 7.52
CA TRP A 576 -14.55 -5.31 7.31
C TRP A 576 -14.42 -4.94 5.83
N VAL A 577 -14.32 -3.66 5.51
CA VAL A 577 -14.07 -3.21 4.13
C VAL A 577 -12.57 -3.25 3.86
N SER A 578 -12.08 -4.38 3.36
CA SER A 578 -10.66 -4.57 3.01
C SER A 578 -10.28 -3.88 1.69
N PHE A 579 -11.24 -3.75 0.77
CA PHE A 579 -11.08 -3.21 -0.58
C PHE A 579 -12.45 -2.88 -1.18
N SER A 580 -12.47 -2.08 -2.24
CA SER A 580 -13.66 -1.78 -3.03
C SER A 580 -13.57 -2.35 -4.45
N PRO A 581 -14.69 -2.82 -5.04
CA PRO A 581 -14.76 -3.25 -6.44
C PRO A 581 -14.76 -2.04 -7.38
N VAL A 582 -13.79 -1.99 -8.30
CA VAL A 582 -13.59 -0.91 -9.28
C VAL A 582 -14.03 -1.32 -10.69
N HIS A 583 -13.93 -2.61 -11.00
CA HIS A 583 -14.38 -3.17 -12.27
C HIS A 583 -14.80 -4.62 -12.08
N LEU A 584 -15.91 -5.00 -12.72
CA LEU A 584 -16.44 -6.36 -12.72
C LEU A 584 -16.58 -6.85 -14.17
N SER A 585 -16.32 -8.13 -14.38
CA SER A 585 -16.74 -8.85 -15.59
C SER A 585 -17.01 -10.31 -15.26
N VAL A 586 -17.87 -10.93 -16.04
CA VAL A 586 -18.27 -12.33 -15.90
C VAL A 586 -17.55 -13.16 -16.97
N SER A 587 -17.13 -14.38 -16.62
CA SER A 587 -16.56 -15.33 -17.58
C SER A 587 -17.61 -15.78 -18.59
N ALA A 588 -17.20 -16.22 -19.78
CA ALA A 588 -18.13 -16.57 -20.86
C ALA A 588 -19.12 -17.70 -20.53
N ASP A 589 -18.78 -18.54 -19.55
CA ASP A 589 -19.59 -19.66 -19.04
C ASP A 589 -20.43 -19.30 -17.80
N ASP A 590 -20.45 -18.03 -17.41
CA ASP A 590 -21.08 -17.49 -16.20
C ASP A 590 -20.60 -18.09 -14.87
N GLN A 591 -19.58 -18.94 -14.86
CA GLN A 591 -19.13 -19.63 -13.64
C GLN A 591 -18.35 -18.72 -12.70
N TYR A 592 -17.70 -17.68 -13.24
CA TYR A 592 -16.80 -16.84 -12.48
C TYR A 592 -17.05 -15.35 -12.68
N VAL A 593 -16.83 -14.59 -11.61
CA VAL A 593 -16.82 -13.13 -11.60
C VAL A 593 -15.39 -12.68 -11.29
N LEU A 594 -14.77 -11.98 -12.24
CA LEU A 594 -13.49 -11.34 -12.01
C LEU A 594 -13.71 -9.91 -11.51
N CYS A 595 -13.22 -9.65 -10.30
CA CYS A 595 -13.30 -8.36 -9.64
C CYS A 595 -11.93 -7.70 -9.59
N THR A 596 -11.81 -6.52 -10.20
CA THR A 596 -10.67 -5.63 -9.98
C THR A 596 -10.96 -4.75 -8.77
N THR A 597 -10.01 -4.68 -7.84
CA THR A 597 -10.15 -3.88 -6.61
C THR A 597 -9.35 -2.58 -6.66
N ASP A 598 -9.63 -1.66 -5.73
CA ASP A 598 -8.83 -0.45 -5.51
C ASP A 598 -7.64 -0.67 -4.56
N HIS A 599 -7.38 -1.91 -4.14
CA HIS A 599 -6.28 -2.22 -3.23
C HIS A 599 -4.92 -1.87 -3.88
N SER A 600 -4.05 -1.20 -3.11
CA SER A 600 -2.74 -0.70 -3.59
C SER A 600 -1.85 -1.82 -4.13
N SER A 601 -1.98 -3.05 -3.62
CA SER A 601 -1.24 -4.21 -4.11
C SER A 601 -1.62 -4.68 -5.52
N GLY A 602 -2.64 -4.08 -6.17
CA GLY A 602 -3.13 -4.56 -7.47
C GLY A 602 -3.91 -5.86 -7.39
N ARG A 603 -4.57 -6.09 -6.24
CA ARG A 603 -5.34 -7.31 -6.02
C ARG A 603 -6.56 -7.36 -6.96
N MET A 604 -6.69 -8.47 -7.67
CA MET A 604 -7.88 -8.85 -8.41
C MET A 604 -8.33 -10.22 -7.90
N ILE A 605 -9.63 -10.47 -7.83
CA ILE A 605 -10.17 -11.67 -7.19
C ILE A 605 -11.14 -12.36 -8.15
N LEU A 606 -10.94 -13.65 -8.36
CA LEU A 606 -11.85 -14.52 -9.07
C LEU A 606 -12.82 -15.14 -8.07
N PHE A 607 -14.10 -14.78 -8.15
CA PHE A 607 -15.15 -15.38 -7.34
C PHE A 607 -15.91 -16.42 -8.16
N ALA A 608 -16.38 -17.49 -7.51
CA ALA A 608 -17.44 -18.30 -8.07
C ALA A 608 -18.73 -17.46 -8.11
N THR A 609 -19.43 -17.45 -9.26
CA THR A 609 -20.56 -16.55 -9.47
C THR A 609 -21.65 -16.77 -8.43
N GLY A 610 -21.92 -15.74 -7.63
CA GLY A 610 -22.98 -15.78 -6.63
C GLY A 610 -22.59 -16.46 -5.32
N GLU A 611 -21.30 -16.71 -5.09
CA GLU A 611 -20.77 -17.30 -3.86
C GLU A 611 -19.64 -16.43 -3.28
N SER A 612 -19.42 -16.52 -1.97
CA SER A 612 -18.30 -15.87 -1.29
C SER A 612 -16.96 -16.59 -1.54
N ARG A 613 -16.98 -17.70 -2.29
CA ARG A 613 -15.81 -18.51 -2.59
C ARG A 613 -14.88 -17.79 -3.56
N GLN A 614 -13.72 -17.36 -3.05
CA GLN A 614 -12.60 -16.89 -3.85
C GLN A 614 -11.89 -18.09 -4.46
N VAL A 615 -12.03 -18.29 -5.78
CA VAL A 615 -11.42 -19.38 -6.53
C VAL A 615 -9.92 -19.15 -6.68
N GLN A 616 -9.53 -17.89 -6.96
CA GLN A 616 -8.15 -17.49 -7.14
C GLN A 616 -8.00 -15.99 -6.84
N ASN A 617 -6.85 -15.60 -6.28
CA ASN A 617 -6.44 -14.20 -6.16
C ASN A 617 -5.28 -13.92 -7.14
N TYR A 618 -5.33 -12.79 -7.82
CA TYR A 618 -4.27 -12.30 -8.70
C TYR A 618 -3.72 -10.99 -8.14
N TYR A 619 -2.41 -10.81 -8.27
CA TYR A 619 -1.72 -9.59 -7.83
C TYR A 619 -1.04 -8.99 -9.03
N ILE A 620 -1.73 -8.03 -9.66
CA ILE A 620 -1.34 -7.49 -10.95
C ILE A 620 -1.24 -5.98 -10.80
N HIS A 621 -0.02 -5.45 -10.98
CA HIS A 621 0.25 -4.01 -11.00
C HIS A 621 -0.16 -3.31 -9.71
N ALA A 622 0.67 -3.47 -8.69
CA ALA A 622 0.58 -2.63 -7.53
C ALA A 622 0.95 -1.18 -7.87
N THR A 623 0.26 -0.26 -7.23
CA THR A 623 0.47 1.16 -7.39
C THR A 623 -0.05 1.87 -6.15
N ASP A 624 0.70 2.85 -5.68
CA ASP A 624 0.27 3.75 -4.61
C ASP A 624 -0.60 4.89 -5.15
N ASN A 625 -0.76 4.97 -6.48
CA ASN A 625 -1.56 5.98 -7.15
C ASN A 625 -3.05 5.61 -7.12
N GLN A 626 -3.74 6.14 -6.10
CA GLN A 626 -5.18 5.95 -5.88
C GLN A 626 -6.08 6.47 -7.02
N PHE A 627 -5.53 7.25 -7.96
CA PHE A 627 -6.27 7.78 -9.11
C PHE A 627 -6.26 6.86 -10.34
N VAL A 628 -5.52 5.75 -10.29
CA VAL A 628 -5.46 4.77 -11.38
C VAL A 628 -6.74 3.93 -11.41
N THR A 629 -7.57 4.15 -12.42
CA THR A 629 -8.68 3.27 -12.79
C THR A 629 -8.18 2.04 -13.55
N LYS A 630 -8.07 0.90 -12.86
CA LYS A 630 -7.73 -0.38 -13.48
C LYS A 630 -8.94 -0.98 -14.21
N ARG A 631 -8.67 -1.64 -15.33
CA ARG A 631 -9.64 -2.33 -16.17
C ARG A 631 -9.13 -3.71 -16.55
N HIS A 632 -10.07 -4.60 -16.83
CA HIS A 632 -9.76 -5.93 -17.31
C HIS A 632 -10.79 -6.40 -18.33
N VAL A 633 -10.39 -7.36 -19.17
CA VAL A 633 -11.28 -8.02 -20.13
C VAL A 633 -10.88 -9.49 -20.27
N TRP A 634 -11.87 -10.37 -20.37
CA TRP A 634 -11.65 -11.80 -20.54
C TRP A 634 -11.18 -12.12 -21.95
N HIS A 635 -10.23 -13.04 -22.08
CA HIS A 635 -10.02 -13.72 -23.34
C HIS A 635 -11.19 -14.69 -23.60
N PRO A 636 -11.66 -14.86 -24.85
CA PRO A 636 -12.83 -15.68 -25.16
C PRO A 636 -12.66 -17.15 -24.80
N SER A 637 -11.43 -17.66 -24.72
CA SER A 637 -11.17 -19.04 -24.27
C SER A 637 -11.45 -19.25 -22.78
N GLY A 638 -11.55 -18.17 -21.98
CA GLY A 638 -11.63 -18.26 -20.52
C GLY A 638 -10.33 -18.71 -19.84
N LEU A 639 -9.28 -19.02 -20.61
CA LEU A 639 -7.97 -19.44 -20.10
C LEU A 639 -7.10 -18.24 -19.70
N TYR A 640 -7.40 -17.06 -20.26
CA TYR A 640 -6.65 -15.83 -20.04
C TYR A 640 -7.59 -14.65 -19.77
N PHE A 641 -7.04 -13.62 -19.13
CA PHE A 641 -7.61 -12.28 -19.14
C PHE A 641 -6.51 -11.23 -19.31
N TYR A 642 -6.90 -10.06 -19.79
CA TYR A 642 -6.04 -8.91 -19.95
C TYR A 642 -6.33 -7.91 -18.86
N ALA A 643 -5.29 -7.39 -18.21
CA ALA A 643 -5.40 -6.37 -17.18
C ALA A 643 -4.57 -5.15 -17.56
N SER A 644 -5.20 -3.96 -17.53
CA SER A 644 -4.52 -2.70 -17.81
C SER A 644 -3.49 -2.39 -16.73
N GLY A 645 -2.29 -2.02 -17.15
CA GLY A 645 -1.19 -1.50 -16.35
C GLY A 645 -1.55 -0.21 -15.64
N GLY A 646 -1.05 -0.09 -14.42
CA GLY A 646 -1.13 1.15 -13.66
C GLY A 646 -0.11 2.15 -14.18
N ASP A 647 0.97 2.32 -13.43
CA ASP A 647 2.00 3.33 -13.74
C ASP A 647 2.95 2.93 -14.88
N ASP A 648 2.97 1.66 -15.29
CA ASP A 648 3.85 1.14 -16.34
C ASP A 648 3.24 1.19 -17.75
N HIS A 649 1.97 1.59 -17.85
CA HIS A 649 1.24 1.78 -19.10
C HIS A 649 1.18 0.53 -20.01
N SER A 650 1.41 -0.67 -19.46
CA SER A 650 1.38 -1.93 -20.22
C SER A 650 0.01 -2.60 -20.13
N ILE A 651 -0.21 -3.69 -20.86
CA ILE A 651 -1.33 -4.61 -20.63
C ILE A 651 -0.73 -5.98 -20.30
N ASN A 652 -1.05 -6.54 -19.13
CA ASN A 652 -0.59 -7.89 -18.79
C ASN A 652 -1.58 -8.92 -19.31
N VAL A 653 -1.05 -10.00 -19.88
CA VAL A 653 -1.79 -11.21 -20.23
C VAL A 653 -1.61 -12.22 -19.10
N VAL A 654 -2.71 -12.63 -18.46
CA VAL A 654 -2.67 -13.45 -17.25
C VAL A 654 -3.38 -14.77 -17.48
N GLU A 655 -2.68 -15.88 -17.21
CA GLU A 655 -3.25 -17.22 -17.22
C GLU A 655 -4.13 -17.44 -15.98
N VAL A 656 -5.39 -17.79 -16.21
CA VAL A 656 -6.42 -17.86 -15.16
C VAL A 656 -6.10 -18.92 -14.12
N LYS A 657 -5.68 -20.12 -14.55
CA LYS A 657 -5.40 -21.24 -13.64
C LYS A 657 -4.17 -21.04 -12.75
N THR A 658 -3.10 -20.48 -13.30
CA THR A 658 -1.82 -20.35 -12.59
C THR A 658 -1.62 -18.97 -11.97
N GLY A 659 -2.38 -17.97 -12.43
CA GLY A 659 -2.19 -16.56 -12.08
C GLY A 659 -0.93 -15.94 -12.68
N ARG A 660 -0.21 -16.65 -13.56
CA ARG A 660 1.03 -16.17 -14.16
C ARG A 660 0.77 -15.12 -15.22
N ILE A 661 1.62 -14.09 -15.21
CA ILE A 661 1.73 -13.16 -16.34
C ILE A 661 2.50 -13.90 -17.44
N VAL A 662 1.82 -14.30 -18.50
CA VAL A 662 2.41 -15.05 -19.63
C VAL A 662 2.95 -14.14 -20.72
N ASP A 663 2.49 -12.89 -20.78
CA ASP A 663 3.00 -11.86 -21.69
C ASP A 663 2.70 -10.45 -21.17
N ARG A 664 3.44 -9.46 -21.64
CA ARG A 664 3.25 -8.04 -21.33
C ARG A 664 3.24 -7.22 -22.61
N LEU A 665 2.12 -6.56 -22.88
CA LEU A 665 1.89 -5.80 -24.11
C LEU A 665 2.25 -4.33 -23.86
N GLU A 666 3.35 -3.89 -24.46
CA GLU A 666 3.88 -2.54 -24.30
C GLU A 666 3.56 -1.69 -25.53
N GLY A 667 3.08 -0.46 -25.33
CA GLY A 667 2.82 0.46 -26.45
C GLY A 667 2.11 1.76 -26.09
N HIS A 668 1.31 1.78 -25.03
CA HIS A 668 0.71 3.01 -24.53
C HIS A 668 1.74 3.90 -23.83
N LYS A 669 1.57 5.23 -23.93
CA LYS A 669 2.49 6.22 -23.33
C LYS A 669 1.95 6.87 -22.06
N ALA A 670 0.72 6.54 -21.71
CA ALA A 670 0.03 7.03 -20.52
C ALA A 670 -1.01 5.99 -20.10
N MET A 671 -1.71 6.29 -19.01
CA MET A 671 -2.70 5.42 -18.39
C MET A 671 -3.75 4.90 -19.38
N ILE A 672 -3.96 3.58 -19.37
CA ILE A 672 -5.00 2.90 -20.16
C ILE A 672 -6.32 2.98 -19.40
N ARG A 673 -7.38 3.41 -20.10
CA ARG A 673 -8.67 3.73 -19.48
C ARG A 673 -9.80 2.78 -19.87
N SER A 674 -9.67 2.08 -21.00
CA SER A 674 -10.67 1.13 -21.48
C SER A 674 -10.03 0.00 -22.28
N LEU A 675 -10.56 -1.21 -22.10
CA LEU A 675 -10.20 -2.42 -22.83
C LEU A 675 -11.50 -3.06 -23.34
N VAL A 676 -11.53 -3.44 -24.62
CA VAL A 676 -12.59 -4.26 -25.21
C VAL A 676 -11.94 -5.33 -26.08
N LEU A 677 -12.61 -6.45 -26.26
CA LEU A 677 -12.07 -7.57 -27.00
C LEU A 677 -13.12 -8.10 -27.98
N ASP A 678 -12.65 -8.44 -29.17
CA ASP A 678 -13.39 -9.17 -30.18
C ASP A 678 -12.53 -10.31 -30.74
N GLN A 679 -13.15 -11.43 -31.10
CA GLN A 679 -12.42 -12.62 -31.54
C GLN A 679 -11.69 -12.43 -32.87
N GLU A 680 -12.26 -11.61 -33.78
CA GLU A 680 -11.75 -11.42 -35.13
C GLU A 680 -10.85 -10.18 -35.23
N VAL A 681 -11.22 -9.10 -34.54
CA VAL A 681 -10.44 -7.85 -34.52
C VAL A 681 -9.25 -7.96 -33.58
N GLY A 682 -9.45 -8.56 -32.41
CA GLY A 682 -8.47 -8.67 -31.35
C GLY A 682 -8.80 -7.84 -30.11
N LEU A 683 -7.80 -7.64 -29.26
CA LEU A 683 -7.89 -6.76 -28.10
C LEU A 683 -7.75 -5.31 -28.57
N ILE A 684 -8.62 -4.43 -28.09
CA ILE A 684 -8.59 -3.00 -28.37
C ILE A 684 -8.41 -2.24 -27.06
N SER A 685 -7.44 -1.33 -27.02
CA SER A 685 -7.12 -0.54 -25.82
C SER A 685 -7.07 0.94 -26.12
N THR A 686 -7.54 1.76 -25.16
CA THR A 686 -7.53 3.22 -25.26
C THR A 686 -7.17 3.87 -23.94
N GLY A 687 -6.61 5.09 -23.99
CA GLY A 687 -6.14 5.75 -22.78
C GLY A 687 -5.86 7.24 -22.91
N TYR A 688 -5.09 7.73 -21.94
CA TYR A 688 -4.73 9.14 -21.77
C TYR A 688 -3.60 9.59 -22.69
N ASP A 689 -3.08 8.69 -23.53
CA ASP A 689 -2.18 9.04 -24.63
C ASP A 689 -2.93 9.41 -25.91
N HIS A 690 -4.26 9.48 -25.84
CA HIS A 690 -5.18 9.84 -26.92
C HIS A 690 -5.16 8.85 -28.09
N THR A 691 -4.66 7.63 -27.86
CA THR A 691 -4.55 6.60 -28.90
C THR A 691 -5.58 5.49 -28.74
N VAL A 692 -5.91 4.85 -29.86
CA VAL A 692 -6.54 3.52 -29.89
C VAL A 692 -5.53 2.54 -30.45
N LYS A 693 -5.31 1.43 -29.76
CA LYS A 693 -4.40 0.36 -30.19
C LYS A 693 -5.15 -0.95 -30.37
N ILE A 694 -4.76 -1.72 -31.38
CA ILE A 694 -5.29 -3.06 -31.65
C ILE A 694 -4.17 -4.07 -31.53
N TRP A 695 -4.44 -5.13 -30.76
CA TRP A 695 -3.53 -6.23 -30.52
C TRP A 695 -4.14 -7.51 -31.06
N SER A 696 -3.40 -8.22 -31.91
CA SER A 696 -3.85 -9.46 -32.56
C SER A 696 -2.95 -10.64 -32.19
N TYR A 697 -3.29 -11.85 -32.65
CA TYR A 697 -2.48 -13.04 -32.41
C TYR A 697 -1.11 -12.89 -33.08
N LYS A 698 -0.08 -13.50 -32.47
CA LYS A 698 1.25 -13.61 -33.07
C LYS A 698 1.15 -14.14 -34.49
N GLN A 699 1.61 -13.36 -35.46
CA GLN A 699 1.75 -13.85 -36.82
C GLN A 699 2.91 -14.84 -36.85
N THR A 700 2.61 -16.14 -36.72
CA THR A 700 3.56 -17.17 -37.14
C THR A 700 3.76 -17.00 -38.64
N LEU A 701 4.89 -16.42 -39.05
CA LEU A 701 5.32 -16.42 -40.45
C LEU A 701 5.34 -17.87 -40.94
N SER A 702 4.31 -18.26 -41.70
CA SER A 702 4.33 -19.51 -42.45
C SER A 702 5.49 -19.42 -43.44
N ARG A 703 6.51 -20.27 -43.25
CA ARG A 703 7.60 -20.44 -44.21
C ARG A 703 7.10 -20.95 -45.55
#